data_AF-A0AAU9AE81-F1
#
_entry.id   AF-A0AAU9AE81-F1
#
_cell.length_a   1.000
_cell.length_b   1.000
_cell.length_c   1.000
_cell.angle_alpha   90.00
_cell.angle_beta   90.00
_cell.angle_gamma   90.00
#
_symmetry.space_group_name_H-M   'P 1'
#
loop_
_entity.id
_entity.type
_entity.pdbx_description
1 polymer ?
#
loop_
_entity_poly.entity_id
_entity_poly.type
_entity_poly.pdbx_seq_one_letter_code
_entity_poly.pdbx_strand_id
1 'polypeptide(L)'
;MSSVLSARRRRARFSRLCPATLARRIAALSLICLALPLTAQAQFATGGAGRFKQNIYWFDWGTAPNTIAQSGVSVTNVIPLSGQELRVTCSLNNISGGTAPSLRIYRPGDWTGDGLDDLYNIGGTGTANTMDIGLRNNVNGTTVNFDFTCSATLGAPGQPNPPAYQLEGLVVADAEQSSNSEYLQATIATSNAGQPTVWRVIDRFRSANCTSSTPALLTETAATRTLRFGAAPFCSSGPMAVGFMENATSASVQFFGGGGSAVALGVVVVDSTDHGDAPSSYGDAVHLAQFAWSGGTLTPGVSTNVNDSSFALADLVPPSTRLGTALDSESAAQYSANADGDDLLGSDDEDAFAAPLGSVMALPGTTYTSPPIACTGPGTVRGWIDFNRDGDFADAGEVSTNSPTCNGTTTVNLSWTVPAGASTGRSYMRLRIASNAAQIAAPSGSANDGEVEDHVLTLADARIALVKQVDARADAADQFTVSLLQGASTLASAATSGAGTSASTGAVLLASGTGYTLRDALSAGPTPFARYLKSIACVANPGSSGALPAPAGPSGTGPVDWTLTPNAGNDLTCTIRNRAALTGLRINKTDSQTTYTPGVDREYTLIVNNDGAAAAVGAQVSDTLPPGATLSAPWRCTASAGSACGAASGGTVGGNSVALTVDLAAGGSATIVVPVRYSANPGDY
;
A
#
# COMPACT_ATOMS: atom_id res chain seq x y z
N MET A 1 -48.39 1.37 -41.80
CA MET A 1 -48.56 1.25 -43.27
C MET A 1 -47.35 0.48 -43.78
N SER A 2 -47.45 -0.85 -43.88
CA SER A 2 -47.69 -1.62 -45.13
C SER A 2 -46.67 -1.27 -46.23
N SER A 3 -45.97 -2.15 -46.94
CA SER A 3 -45.89 -3.61 -47.01
C SER A 3 -44.98 -3.96 -48.22
N VAL A 4 -44.09 -4.94 -48.05
CA VAL A 4 -43.98 -6.14 -48.93
C VAL A 4 -43.37 -6.04 -50.36
N LEU A 5 -42.26 -6.80 -50.55
CA LEU A 5 -41.86 -7.71 -51.67
C LEU A 5 -41.82 -7.18 -53.12
N SER A 6 -41.09 -7.70 -54.12
CA SER A 6 -40.07 -8.74 -54.34
C SER A 6 -39.98 -8.85 -55.87
N ALA A 7 -38.79 -8.91 -56.49
CA ALA A 7 -38.55 -9.80 -57.64
C ALA A 7 -37.05 -9.89 -58.01
N ARG A 8 -36.48 -11.08 -57.77
CA ARG A 8 -35.18 -11.55 -58.29
C ARG A 8 -35.25 -11.87 -59.79
N ARG A 9 -34.12 -11.75 -60.50
CA ARG A 9 -33.61 -12.82 -61.39
C ARG A 9 -32.08 -12.85 -61.42
N ARG A 10 -31.55 -14.08 -61.35
CA ARG A 10 -30.17 -14.52 -61.10
C ARG A 10 -29.30 -14.57 -62.37
N ARG A 11 -27.98 -14.43 -62.20
CA ARG A 11 -26.87 -15.39 -62.51
C ARG A 11 -25.54 -14.65 -62.23
N ALA A 12 -24.49 -15.19 -61.62
CA ALA A 12 -24.04 -16.58 -61.52
C ALA A 12 -23.17 -16.84 -60.25
N ARG A 13 -23.26 -18.09 -59.76
CA ARG A 13 -22.28 -18.95 -59.01
C ARG A 13 -21.34 -18.25 -58.01
N PHE A 14 -21.43 -18.39 -56.67
CA PHE A 14 -21.62 -19.55 -55.76
C PHE A 14 -20.61 -20.71 -55.89
N SER A 15 -19.58 -20.67 -55.04
CA SER A 15 -19.27 -21.69 -54.01
C SER A 15 -18.31 -21.04 -52.97
N ARG A 16 -18.77 -20.59 -51.78
CA ARG A 16 -19.01 -21.33 -50.51
C ARG A 16 -17.75 -22.11 -50.05
N LEU A 17 -17.22 -22.02 -48.83
CA LEU A 17 -17.79 -21.72 -47.50
C LEU A 17 -16.70 -21.26 -46.49
N CYS A 18 -17.17 -20.55 -45.47
CA CYS A 18 -16.55 -20.10 -44.21
C CYS A 18 -16.48 -21.28 -43.17
N PRO A 19 -16.16 -21.10 -41.87
CA PRO A 19 -14.86 -20.86 -41.20
C PRO A 19 -14.53 -21.86 -40.05
N ALA A 20 -13.42 -21.58 -39.35
CA ALA A 20 -13.10 -21.87 -37.95
C ALA A 20 -12.54 -23.27 -37.58
N THR A 21 -11.25 -23.34 -37.24
CA THR A 21 -10.74 -23.34 -35.85
C THR A 21 -9.29 -23.88 -35.78
N LEU A 22 -8.49 -23.18 -34.97
CA LEU A 22 -7.41 -23.66 -34.09
C LEU A 22 -6.16 -24.37 -34.69
N ALA A 23 -5.02 -23.84 -34.23
CA ALA A 23 -3.69 -24.46 -34.12
C ALA A 23 -2.74 -24.42 -35.33
N ARG A 24 -1.50 -24.00 -35.01
CA ARG A 24 -0.24 -24.07 -35.77
C ARG A 24 -0.03 -23.01 -36.87
N ARG A 25 0.64 -21.92 -36.47
CA ARG A 25 1.62 -21.22 -37.32
C ARG A 25 2.84 -20.78 -36.49
N ILE A 26 3.77 -21.71 -36.29
CA ILE A 26 5.19 -21.40 -36.22
C ILE A 26 5.82 -22.28 -37.30
N ALA A 27 6.10 -21.69 -38.46
CA ALA A 27 6.83 -22.33 -39.54
C ALA A 27 8.19 -21.62 -39.63
N ALA A 28 9.22 -22.43 -39.43
CA ALA A 28 10.61 -22.07 -39.32
C ALA A 28 11.12 -21.24 -40.50
N LEU A 29 11.72 -20.08 -40.20
CA LEU A 29 12.85 -19.58 -40.98
C LEU A 29 14.10 -20.26 -40.42
N SER A 30 14.52 -21.33 -41.07
CA SER A 30 15.86 -21.91 -40.88
C SER A 30 16.88 -20.95 -41.49
N LEU A 31 17.36 -20.00 -40.68
CA LEU A 31 18.57 -19.25 -40.98
C LEU A 31 19.74 -20.23 -40.92
N ILE A 32 20.49 -20.33 -42.02
CA ILE A 32 21.80 -20.95 -42.05
C ILE A 32 22.68 -20.13 -41.10
N CYS A 33 22.81 -20.62 -39.86
CA CYS A 33 23.78 -20.10 -38.90
C CYS A 33 25.15 -20.61 -39.36
N LEU A 34 25.88 -19.80 -40.13
CA LEU A 34 27.33 -19.89 -40.07
C LEU A 34 27.66 -19.63 -38.60
N ALA A 35 28.12 -20.65 -37.89
CA ALA A 35 28.68 -20.50 -36.55
C ALA A 35 29.96 -19.66 -36.69
N LEU A 36 29.78 -18.33 -36.69
CA LEU A 36 30.81 -17.41 -36.26
C LEU A 36 31.18 -17.83 -34.83
N PRO A 37 32.46 -17.82 -34.46
CA PRO A 37 32.84 -18.10 -33.07
C PRO A 37 32.03 -17.16 -32.17
N LEU A 38 31.35 -17.72 -31.16
CA LEU A 38 30.70 -16.92 -30.13
C LEU A 38 31.77 -15.96 -29.59
N THR A 39 31.52 -14.66 -29.73
CA THR A 39 32.36 -13.64 -29.11
C THR A 39 32.31 -13.85 -27.60
N ALA A 40 33.47 -13.81 -26.94
CA ALA A 40 33.59 -13.93 -25.49
C ALA A 40 32.50 -13.10 -24.79
N GLN A 41 31.63 -13.76 -24.02
CA GLN A 41 30.50 -13.14 -23.35
C GLN A 41 30.35 -13.71 -21.93
N ALA A 42 30.35 -12.84 -20.92
CA ALA A 42 30.01 -13.23 -19.56
C ALA A 42 28.58 -13.76 -19.50
N GLN A 43 28.39 -14.78 -18.68
CA GLN A 43 27.14 -15.53 -18.62
C GLN A 43 26.86 -15.98 -17.19
N PHE A 44 25.57 -15.95 -16.84
CA PHE A 44 25.08 -16.62 -15.64
C PHE A 44 25.14 -18.14 -15.82
N ALA A 45 25.37 -18.84 -14.72
CA ALA A 45 25.11 -20.27 -14.71
C ALA A 45 23.60 -20.51 -14.73
N THR A 46 23.13 -21.41 -15.61
CA THR A 46 21.72 -21.82 -15.66
C THR A 46 21.46 -23.10 -14.86
N GLY A 47 22.52 -23.78 -14.43
CA GLY A 47 22.49 -25.03 -13.68
C GLY A 47 23.54 -25.09 -12.57
N GLY A 48 23.56 -26.19 -11.82
CA GLY A 48 24.44 -26.41 -10.67
C GLY A 48 23.80 -26.07 -9.32
N ALA A 49 24.54 -26.31 -8.24
CA ALA A 49 24.11 -26.16 -6.86
C ALA A 49 24.50 -24.81 -6.22
N GLY A 50 25.14 -23.91 -6.98
CA GLY A 50 25.65 -22.64 -6.51
C GLY A 50 24.57 -21.71 -5.96
N ARG A 51 24.92 -20.97 -4.91
CA ARG A 51 24.00 -20.06 -4.21
C ARG A 51 23.64 -18.82 -5.02
N PHE A 52 24.57 -18.37 -5.87
CA PHE A 52 24.49 -17.06 -6.55
C PHE A 52 24.45 -17.21 -8.08
N LYS A 53 23.81 -18.27 -8.60
CA LYS A 53 23.77 -18.57 -10.04
C LYS A 53 23.22 -17.42 -10.90
N GLN A 54 22.31 -16.64 -10.33
CA GLN A 54 21.67 -15.49 -10.97
C GLN A 54 22.29 -14.14 -10.56
N ASN A 55 23.37 -14.15 -9.77
CA ASN A 55 24.02 -12.92 -9.31
C ASN A 55 25.49 -12.84 -9.72
N ILE A 56 26.14 -13.96 -10.02
CA ILE A 56 27.53 -13.95 -10.49
C ILE A 56 27.55 -14.01 -12.02
N TYR A 57 28.01 -12.93 -12.63
CA TYR A 57 28.41 -12.93 -14.03
C TYR A 57 29.81 -13.51 -14.16
N TRP A 58 29.91 -14.76 -14.59
CA TRP A 58 31.17 -15.41 -14.89
C TRP A 58 31.70 -14.97 -16.24
N PHE A 59 32.94 -14.50 -16.31
CA PHE A 59 33.54 -14.02 -17.55
C PHE A 59 34.06 -15.18 -18.40
N ASP A 60 33.51 -15.28 -19.59
CA ASP A 60 34.06 -16.04 -20.70
C ASP A 60 35.11 -15.17 -21.42
N TRP A 61 36.28 -15.75 -21.68
CA TRP A 61 37.41 -15.06 -22.32
C TRP A 61 37.68 -15.55 -23.75
N GLY A 62 36.80 -16.41 -24.28
CA GLY A 62 36.84 -17.05 -25.58
C GLY A 62 36.54 -18.55 -25.47
N THR A 63 36.80 -19.29 -26.55
CA THR A 63 36.55 -20.75 -26.57
C THR A 63 37.73 -21.56 -26.05
N ALA A 64 37.49 -22.52 -25.14
CA ALA A 64 38.50 -23.48 -24.72
C ALA A 64 38.94 -24.41 -25.90
N PRO A 65 40.24 -24.75 -26.05
CA PRO A 65 41.37 -24.46 -25.18
C PRO A 65 42.28 -23.31 -25.71
N ASN A 66 41.71 -22.29 -26.37
CA ASN A 66 42.50 -21.24 -26.99
C ASN A 66 43.34 -20.44 -25.95
N THR A 67 44.47 -19.91 -26.37
CA THR A 67 45.37 -19.12 -25.50
C THR A 67 44.94 -17.66 -25.42
N ILE A 68 45.15 -17.03 -24.26
CA ILE A 68 45.00 -15.58 -24.08
C ILE A 68 46.29 -14.88 -24.48
N ALA A 69 46.18 -13.77 -25.21
CA ALA A 69 47.35 -12.97 -25.61
C ALA A 69 48.10 -12.44 -24.39
N GLN A 70 49.43 -12.52 -24.40
CA GLN A 70 50.27 -12.05 -23.28
C GLN A 70 50.07 -10.56 -22.97
N SER A 71 49.71 -9.76 -23.99
CA SER A 71 49.43 -8.34 -23.87
C SER A 71 48.15 -8.02 -23.10
N GLY A 72 47.31 -9.03 -22.79
CA GLY A 72 46.02 -8.84 -22.15
C GLY A 72 44.85 -8.90 -23.13
N VAL A 73 43.64 -8.84 -22.55
CA VAL A 73 42.35 -8.84 -23.25
C VAL A 73 41.33 -8.06 -22.45
N SER A 74 40.40 -7.39 -23.13
CA SER A 74 39.27 -6.70 -22.52
C SER A 74 37.97 -7.20 -23.15
N VAL A 75 36.97 -7.48 -22.30
CA VAL A 75 35.64 -7.94 -22.70
C VAL A 75 34.60 -7.02 -22.08
N THR A 76 33.71 -6.49 -22.91
CA THR A 76 32.54 -5.72 -22.47
C THR A 76 31.29 -6.55 -22.65
N ASN A 77 30.59 -6.81 -21.56
CA ASN A 77 29.31 -7.50 -21.54
C ASN A 77 28.19 -6.49 -21.37
N VAL A 78 27.16 -6.63 -22.19
CA VAL A 78 25.95 -5.83 -22.11
C VAL A 78 24.87 -6.71 -21.52
N ILE A 79 24.41 -6.31 -20.35
CA ILE A 79 23.42 -7.01 -19.56
C ILE A 79 22.14 -6.16 -19.59
N PRO A 80 21.02 -6.70 -20.08
CA PRO A 80 19.74 -6.03 -19.90
C PRO A 80 19.39 -6.06 -18.40
N LEU A 81 19.21 -4.89 -17.80
CA LEU A 81 18.65 -4.72 -16.45
C LEU A 81 17.46 -3.78 -16.56
N SER A 82 16.26 -4.33 -16.45
CA SER A 82 15.01 -3.57 -16.32
C SER A 82 14.83 -2.42 -17.31
N GLY A 83 14.97 -2.72 -18.61
CA GLY A 83 14.85 -1.74 -19.70
C GLY A 83 16.08 -0.86 -19.91
N GLN A 84 17.11 -0.98 -19.08
CA GLN A 84 18.44 -0.38 -19.24
C GLN A 84 19.49 -1.43 -19.65
N GLU A 85 20.67 -0.95 -20.04
CA GLU A 85 21.86 -1.75 -20.35
C GLU A 85 22.95 -1.50 -19.30
N LEU A 86 23.18 -2.49 -18.45
CA LEU A 86 24.40 -2.56 -17.64
C LEU A 86 25.54 -3.06 -18.52
N ARG A 87 26.52 -2.20 -18.77
CA ARG A 87 27.74 -2.57 -19.48
C ARG A 87 28.84 -2.82 -18.47
N VAL A 88 29.30 -4.06 -18.35
CA VAL A 88 30.44 -4.43 -17.50
C VAL A 88 31.64 -4.71 -18.39
N THR A 89 32.68 -3.90 -18.26
CA THR A 89 33.95 -4.09 -18.97
C THR A 89 35.01 -4.59 -18.01
N CYS A 90 35.50 -5.80 -18.24
CA CYS A 90 36.61 -6.37 -17.49
C CYS A 90 37.80 -6.66 -18.39
N SER A 91 39.00 -6.53 -17.82
CA SER A 91 40.26 -6.71 -18.52
C SER A 91 41.24 -7.57 -17.73
N LEU A 92 41.96 -8.43 -18.44
CA LEU A 92 43.16 -9.11 -17.98
C LEU A 92 44.38 -8.34 -18.46
N ASN A 93 45.22 -7.89 -17.54
CA ASN A 93 46.43 -7.12 -17.82
C ASN A 93 47.64 -7.75 -17.14
N ASN A 94 48.84 -7.32 -17.52
CA ASN A 94 50.09 -7.72 -16.85
C ASN A 94 50.27 -9.25 -16.71
N ILE A 95 49.78 -10.00 -17.70
CA ILE A 95 49.88 -11.46 -17.72
C ILE A 95 51.36 -11.85 -17.72
N SER A 96 51.76 -12.76 -16.84
CA SER A 96 53.15 -13.22 -16.70
C SER A 96 53.23 -14.60 -16.05
N GLY A 97 54.39 -15.26 -16.18
CA GLY A 97 54.66 -16.58 -15.61
C GLY A 97 54.70 -17.69 -16.65
N GLY A 98 55.58 -18.68 -16.47
CA GLY A 98 55.82 -19.72 -17.47
C GLY A 98 56.33 -19.19 -18.81
N THR A 99 56.05 -19.93 -19.89
CA THR A 99 56.35 -19.52 -21.28
C THR A 99 55.12 -18.86 -21.90
N ALA A 100 55.30 -17.70 -22.54
CA ALA A 100 54.20 -16.99 -23.20
C ALA A 100 53.64 -17.76 -24.41
N PRO A 101 52.33 -17.76 -24.65
CA PRO A 101 51.27 -17.19 -23.82
C PRO A 101 51.10 -17.97 -22.51
N SER A 102 51.04 -17.26 -21.38
CA SER A 102 50.98 -17.86 -20.03
C SER A 102 49.63 -18.51 -19.71
N LEU A 103 48.55 -18.06 -20.34
CA LEU A 103 47.17 -18.45 -20.05
C LEU A 103 46.51 -19.12 -21.26
N ARG A 104 45.65 -20.10 -20.97
CA ARG A 104 44.68 -20.65 -21.90
C ARG A 104 43.31 -20.77 -21.26
N ILE A 105 42.28 -20.75 -22.08
CA ILE A 105 40.90 -20.91 -21.64
C ILE A 105 40.67 -22.37 -21.26
N TYR A 106 39.89 -22.56 -20.21
CA TYR A 106 39.57 -23.85 -19.62
C TYR A 106 38.08 -23.92 -19.32
N ARG A 107 37.50 -25.10 -19.52
CA ARG A 107 36.13 -25.36 -19.16
C ARG A 107 36.10 -26.18 -17.86
N PRO A 108 35.56 -25.65 -16.76
CA PRO A 108 35.32 -26.44 -15.56
C PRO A 108 34.51 -27.70 -15.92
N GLY A 109 35.03 -28.86 -15.53
CA GLY A 109 34.50 -30.17 -15.88
C GLY A 109 35.28 -30.91 -16.98
N ASP A 110 36.21 -30.25 -17.69
CA ASP A 110 37.12 -30.91 -18.66
C ASP A 110 38.08 -31.90 -17.97
N TRP A 111 38.38 -31.68 -16.69
CA TRP A 111 39.13 -32.60 -15.84
C TRP A 111 38.22 -33.22 -14.78
N THR A 112 38.47 -34.50 -14.48
CA THR A 112 37.63 -35.28 -13.56
C THR A 112 37.88 -34.84 -12.11
N GLY A 113 36.95 -34.06 -11.55
CA GLY A 113 36.96 -33.64 -10.14
C GLY A 113 36.94 -32.14 -9.91
N ASP A 114 36.75 -31.36 -10.98
CA ASP A 114 36.45 -29.93 -10.88
C ASP A 114 35.16 -29.74 -10.07
N GLY A 115 35.21 -28.84 -9.08
CA GLY A 115 34.05 -28.55 -8.23
C GLY A 115 33.21 -27.36 -8.71
N LEU A 116 33.76 -26.54 -9.61
CA LEU A 116 33.10 -25.30 -10.01
C LEU A 116 31.89 -25.57 -10.92
N ASP A 117 31.97 -26.54 -11.83
CA ASP A 117 30.84 -26.95 -12.66
C ASP A 117 29.72 -27.61 -11.87
N ASP A 118 29.99 -28.22 -10.70
CA ASP A 118 28.94 -28.68 -9.81
C ASP A 118 28.15 -27.50 -9.19
N LEU A 119 28.80 -26.35 -8.95
CA LEU A 119 28.13 -25.15 -8.45
C LEU A 119 27.51 -24.32 -9.58
N TYR A 120 28.25 -24.07 -10.64
CA TYR A 120 27.95 -23.11 -11.70
C TYR A 120 28.22 -23.75 -13.07
N ASN A 121 27.14 -24.19 -13.75
CA ASN A 121 27.25 -24.75 -15.10
C ASN A 121 26.13 -24.29 -16.04
N ILE A 122 26.33 -24.57 -17.32
CA ILE A 122 25.30 -24.60 -18.34
C ILE A 122 25.37 -25.98 -19.01
N GLY A 123 24.24 -26.67 -19.12
CA GLY A 123 24.15 -27.98 -19.78
C GLY A 123 24.40 -29.20 -18.88
N GLY A 124 25.08 -29.03 -17.74
CA GLY A 124 25.31 -30.09 -16.76
C GLY A 124 26.73 -30.06 -16.17
N THR A 125 27.09 -31.08 -15.40
CA THR A 125 28.42 -31.23 -14.78
C THR A 125 29.38 -32.03 -15.66
N GLY A 126 30.67 -32.00 -15.33
CA GLY A 126 31.75 -32.57 -16.10
C GLY A 126 31.78 -32.02 -17.53
N THR A 127 32.01 -32.92 -18.49
CA THR A 127 32.07 -32.57 -19.91
C THR A 127 30.74 -32.11 -20.52
N ALA A 128 29.63 -32.18 -19.77
CA ALA A 128 28.35 -31.64 -20.20
C ALA A 128 28.23 -30.12 -19.95
N ASN A 129 29.10 -29.57 -19.10
CA ASN A 129 29.20 -28.12 -18.95
C ASN A 129 29.58 -27.49 -20.29
N THR A 130 29.11 -26.28 -20.56
CA THR A 130 29.48 -25.51 -21.75
C THR A 130 30.08 -24.13 -21.41
N MET A 131 30.30 -23.84 -20.13
CA MET A 131 30.84 -22.55 -19.69
C MET A 131 32.37 -22.51 -19.78
N ASP A 132 32.92 -21.78 -20.76
CA ASP A 132 34.36 -21.59 -20.97
C ASP A 132 34.93 -20.45 -20.09
N ILE A 133 34.69 -20.56 -18.78
CA ILE A 133 34.93 -19.46 -17.80
C ILE A 133 36.24 -19.60 -17.01
N GLY A 134 36.99 -20.68 -17.22
CA GLY A 134 38.26 -20.96 -16.54
C GLY A 134 39.46 -20.37 -17.29
N LEU A 135 40.45 -19.94 -16.53
CA LEU A 135 41.76 -19.49 -17.01
C LEU A 135 42.82 -20.40 -16.40
N ARG A 136 43.42 -21.24 -17.25
CA ARG A 136 44.40 -22.25 -16.84
C ARG A 136 45.80 -21.84 -17.24
N ASN A 137 46.80 -22.26 -16.46
CA ASN A 137 48.19 -22.18 -16.89
C ASN A 137 48.38 -22.94 -18.22
N ASN A 138 48.99 -22.28 -19.19
CA ASN A 138 49.23 -22.89 -20.50
C ASN A 138 50.30 -23.99 -20.42
N VAL A 139 51.27 -23.81 -19.52
CA VAL A 139 52.33 -24.80 -19.24
C VAL A 139 52.12 -25.35 -17.83
N ASN A 140 52.07 -26.68 -17.69
CA ASN A 140 51.93 -27.33 -16.39
C ASN A 140 53.11 -26.97 -15.46
N GLY A 141 52.85 -26.90 -14.15
CA GLY A 141 53.92 -26.64 -13.17
C GLY A 141 54.37 -25.19 -13.07
N THR A 142 53.69 -24.24 -13.73
CA THR A 142 54.07 -22.81 -13.72
C THR A 142 53.12 -21.97 -12.88
N THR A 143 53.67 -21.06 -12.09
CA THR A 143 52.91 -19.97 -11.48
C THR A 143 52.56 -18.94 -12.55
N VAL A 144 51.30 -18.53 -12.60
CA VAL A 144 50.81 -17.48 -13.50
C VAL A 144 50.28 -16.31 -12.68
N ASN A 145 50.53 -15.09 -13.14
CA ASN A 145 50.06 -13.85 -12.54
C ASN A 145 49.39 -12.99 -13.59
N PHE A 146 48.34 -12.26 -13.21
CA PHE A 146 47.72 -11.22 -14.02
C PHE A 146 46.88 -10.30 -13.14
N ASP A 147 46.57 -9.11 -13.66
CA ASP A 147 45.65 -8.19 -13.01
C ASP A 147 44.27 -8.29 -13.66
N PHE A 148 43.24 -8.46 -12.83
CA PHE A 148 41.84 -8.46 -13.21
C PHE A 148 41.22 -7.14 -12.79
N THR A 149 40.72 -6.37 -13.75
CA THR A 149 40.16 -5.04 -13.52
C THR A 149 38.81 -4.92 -14.18
N CYS A 150 37.81 -4.38 -13.48
CA CYS A 150 36.46 -4.22 -13.98
C CYS A 150 35.93 -2.82 -13.75
N SER A 151 35.07 -2.38 -14.66
CA SER A 151 34.29 -1.15 -14.55
C SER A 151 32.90 -1.41 -15.11
N ALA A 152 31.92 -0.64 -14.64
CA ALA A 152 30.56 -0.77 -15.11
C ALA A 152 29.91 0.60 -15.37
N THR A 153 28.94 0.59 -16.26
CA THR A 153 28.10 1.75 -16.59
C THR A 153 26.67 1.29 -16.79
N LEU A 154 25.68 2.09 -16.40
CA LEU A 154 24.26 1.80 -16.59
C LEU A 154 23.58 2.94 -17.34
N GLY A 155 22.76 2.62 -18.33
CA GLY A 155 21.94 3.63 -19.00
C GLY A 155 20.99 3.02 -20.02
N ALA A 156 20.29 3.86 -20.77
CA ALA A 156 19.32 3.40 -21.77
C ALA A 156 20.00 2.53 -22.86
N PRO A 157 19.26 1.61 -23.50
CA PRO A 157 19.81 0.77 -24.54
C PRO A 157 20.47 1.59 -25.66
N GLY A 158 21.73 1.29 -25.95
CA GLY A 158 22.53 2.02 -26.93
C GLY A 158 22.98 3.44 -26.52
N GLN A 159 22.75 3.87 -25.28
CA GLN A 159 23.16 5.19 -24.80
C GLN A 159 24.69 5.38 -24.93
N PRO A 160 25.16 6.46 -25.57
CA PRO A 160 26.57 6.79 -25.60
C PRO A 160 27.02 7.33 -24.23
N ASN A 161 28.14 6.80 -23.72
CA ASN A 161 28.75 7.18 -22.44
C ASN A 161 27.77 7.19 -21.25
N PRO A 162 27.17 6.03 -20.90
CA PRO A 162 26.30 5.96 -19.73
C PRO A 162 27.05 6.29 -18.43
N PRO A 163 26.35 6.82 -17.39
CA PRO A 163 26.92 7.03 -16.06
C PRO A 163 27.60 5.78 -15.49
N ALA A 164 28.64 5.99 -14.67
CA ALA A 164 29.32 4.89 -13.97
C ALA A 164 28.37 4.17 -13.01
N TYR A 165 28.43 2.84 -13.02
CA TYR A 165 27.73 1.96 -12.09
C TYR A 165 28.74 1.33 -11.12
N GLN A 166 28.39 1.33 -9.84
CA GLN A 166 29.21 0.75 -8.80
C GLN A 166 28.97 -0.76 -8.75
N LEU A 167 30.01 -1.55 -9.01
CA LEU A 167 29.96 -3.00 -8.84
C LEU A 167 29.99 -3.36 -7.35
N GLU A 168 29.21 -4.37 -6.97
CA GLU A 168 29.24 -4.98 -5.63
C GLU A 168 30.63 -5.52 -5.28
N GLY A 169 31.33 -6.06 -6.28
CA GLY A 169 32.68 -6.56 -6.14
C GLY A 169 33.07 -7.57 -7.20
N LEU A 170 34.29 -8.09 -7.07
CA LEU A 170 34.84 -9.13 -7.94
C LEU A 170 34.69 -10.52 -7.32
N VAL A 171 34.59 -11.54 -8.17
CA VAL A 171 34.55 -12.95 -7.77
C VAL A 171 35.79 -13.66 -8.30
N VAL A 172 36.36 -14.55 -7.47
CA VAL A 172 37.41 -15.47 -7.87
C VAL A 172 37.08 -16.88 -7.34
N ALA A 173 37.24 -17.90 -8.17
CA ALA A 173 37.03 -19.28 -7.77
C ALA A 173 38.12 -20.20 -8.30
N ASP A 174 38.42 -21.25 -7.56
CA ASP A 174 39.19 -22.38 -8.09
C ASP A 174 38.30 -23.10 -9.12
N ALA A 175 38.72 -23.11 -10.37
CA ALA A 175 37.94 -23.67 -11.49
C ALA A 175 38.22 -25.17 -11.71
N GLU A 176 39.26 -25.72 -11.07
CA GLU A 176 39.55 -27.15 -11.05
C GLU A 176 39.32 -27.67 -9.61
N GLN A 177 40.38 -28.21 -9.00
CA GLN A 177 40.55 -28.40 -7.56
C GLN A 177 42.04 -28.34 -7.23
N SER A 178 42.42 -27.65 -6.16
CA SER A 178 43.83 -27.51 -5.76
C SER A 178 44.35 -28.71 -4.96
N SER A 179 45.33 -29.42 -5.54
CA SER A 179 46.05 -30.54 -4.95
C SER A 179 47.24 -30.15 -4.09
N ASN A 180 47.89 -31.11 -3.43
CA ASN A 180 49.04 -30.89 -2.55
C ASN A 180 50.16 -30.09 -3.25
N SER A 181 50.42 -28.86 -2.75
CA SER A 181 51.36 -27.84 -3.27
C SER A 181 50.77 -26.82 -4.25
N GLU A 182 49.47 -26.89 -4.56
CA GLU A 182 48.76 -25.94 -5.42
C GLU A 182 48.07 -24.85 -4.59
N TYR A 183 47.79 -23.73 -5.26
CA TYR A 183 47.04 -22.65 -4.65
C TYR A 183 46.46 -21.71 -5.70
N LEU A 184 45.40 -21.03 -5.27
CA LEU A 184 44.85 -19.84 -5.88
C LEU A 184 44.94 -18.71 -4.86
N GLN A 185 45.40 -17.53 -5.27
CA GLN A 185 45.33 -16.34 -4.46
C GLN A 185 44.97 -15.11 -5.28
N ALA A 186 44.32 -14.16 -4.62
CA ALA A 186 44.07 -12.85 -5.18
C ALA A 186 44.33 -11.77 -4.14
N THR A 187 44.90 -10.66 -4.59
CA THR A 187 45.26 -9.51 -3.77
C THR A 187 44.48 -8.29 -4.21
N ILE A 188 43.79 -7.65 -3.27
CA ILE A 188 43.03 -6.40 -3.48
C ILE A 188 43.60 -5.28 -2.61
N ALA A 189 43.39 -4.03 -3.01
CA ALA A 189 43.68 -2.87 -2.17
C ALA A 189 42.76 -2.85 -0.93
N THR A 190 43.18 -2.20 0.16
CA THR A 190 42.37 -2.11 1.39
C THR A 190 41.17 -1.16 1.28
N SER A 191 41.10 -0.35 0.24
CA SER A 191 39.96 0.51 -0.08
C SER A 191 39.85 0.74 -1.59
N ASN A 192 38.65 1.07 -2.05
CA ASN A 192 38.36 1.47 -3.42
C ASN A 192 37.41 2.68 -3.39
N ALA A 193 37.77 3.78 -4.05
CA ALA A 193 37.01 5.04 -4.05
C ALA A 193 36.59 5.55 -2.65
N GLY A 194 37.42 5.29 -1.62
CA GLY A 194 37.14 5.67 -0.23
C GLY A 194 36.31 4.65 0.57
N GLN A 195 35.78 3.61 -0.07
CA GLN A 195 35.06 2.52 0.60
C GLN A 195 36.02 1.39 0.99
N PRO A 196 35.88 0.77 2.18
CA PRO A 196 36.67 -0.38 2.57
C PRO A 196 36.32 -1.59 1.70
N THR A 197 37.34 -2.34 1.28
CA THR A 197 37.15 -3.64 0.64
C THR A 197 37.12 -4.76 1.65
N VAL A 198 36.35 -5.82 1.40
CA VAL A 198 36.23 -6.96 2.33
C VAL A 198 36.36 -8.26 1.55
N TRP A 199 37.14 -9.20 2.08
CA TRP A 199 37.16 -10.57 1.58
C TRP A 199 36.06 -11.39 2.24
N ARG A 200 35.27 -12.06 1.40
CA ARG A 200 34.26 -13.02 1.83
C ARG A 200 34.38 -14.32 1.08
N VAL A 201 33.90 -15.40 1.69
CA VAL A 201 33.65 -16.67 1.01
C VAL A 201 32.14 -16.80 0.82
N ILE A 202 31.70 -16.76 -0.42
CA ILE A 202 30.27 -16.75 -0.78
C ILE A 202 29.76 -18.16 -1.11
N ASP A 203 30.63 -19.04 -1.58
CA ASP A 203 30.25 -20.41 -1.92
C ASP A 203 31.40 -21.40 -1.68
N ARG A 204 31.06 -22.68 -1.62
CA ARG A 204 32.01 -23.79 -1.47
C ARG A 204 31.41 -25.07 -1.99
N PHE A 205 32.27 -25.96 -2.50
CA PHE A 205 31.81 -27.27 -2.94
C PHE A 205 32.78 -28.37 -2.56
N ARG A 206 32.20 -29.51 -2.19
CA ARG A 206 32.87 -30.81 -2.16
C ARG A 206 31.83 -31.92 -2.29
N SER A 207 32.18 -32.95 -3.03
CA SER A 207 31.32 -34.13 -3.25
C SER A 207 30.83 -34.78 -1.94
N ALA A 208 29.63 -35.36 -1.95
CA ALA A 208 29.06 -36.07 -0.81
C ALA A 208 30.01 -37.20 -0.38
N ASN A 209 30.43 -37.22 0.89
CA ASN A 209 31.48 -38.08 1.50
C ASN A 209 32.91 -37.54 1.45
N CYS A 210 33.16 -36.40 0.82
CA CYS A 210 34.45 -35.72 0.93
C CYS A 210 34.65 -35.14 2.34
N THR A 211 35.72 -35.55 3.02
CA THR A 211 36.11 -35.00 4.33
C THR A 211 37.23 -33.97 4.25
N SER A 212 37.83 -33.79 3.07
CA SER A 212 38.90 -32.82 2.82
C SER A 212 38.46 -31.39 3.13
N SER A 213 39.39 -30.60 3.65
CA SER A 213 39.21 -29.17 3.93
C SER A 213 39.37 -28.32 2.67
N THR A 214 38.95 -27.06 2.71
CA THR A 214 39.50 -26.03 1.82
C THR A 214 40.12 -24.98 2.73
N PRO A 215 41.45 -25.01 2.95
CA PRO A 215 42.10 -24.03 3.79
C PRO A 215 42.13 -22.67 3.08
N ALA A 216 41.66 -21.64 3.75
CA ALA A 216 41.68 -20.27 3.29
C ALA A 216 42.46 -19.40 4.29
N LEU A 217 43.45 -18.67 3.79
CA LEU A 217 44.28 -17.77 4.58
C LEU A 217 44.15 -16.35 4.05
N LEU A 218 43.60 -15.47 4.88
CA LEU A 218 43.60 -14.02 4.64
C LEU A 218 44.88 -13.42 5.24
N THR A 219 45.66 -12.70 4.44
CA THR A 219 46.82 -11.91 4.89
C THR A 219 46.59 -10.44 4.58
N GLU A 220 46.77 -9.58 5.57
CA GLU A 220 46.55 -8.14 5.42
C GLU A 220 47.83 -7.35 5.69
N THR A 221 48.00 -6.27 4.92
CA THR A 221 48.97 -5.20 5.17
C THR A 221 48.22 -3.88 5.27
N ALA A 222 48.92 -2.77 5.50
CA ALA A 222 48.30 -1.44 5.46
C ALA A 222 47.67 -1.12 4.09
N ALA A 223 48.18 -1.70 3.00
CA ALA A 223 47.78 -1.37 1.63
C ALA A 223 46.93 -2.46 0.94
N THR A 224 47.06 -3.72 1.36
CA THR A 224 46.51 -4.85 0.60
C THR A 224 45.88 -5.93 1.47
N ARG A 225 44.89 -6.64 0.93
CA ARG A 225 44.32 -7.87 1.48
C ARG A 225 44.49 -9.01 0.47
N THR A 226 45.15 -10.08 0.87
CA THR A 226 45.37 -11.26 0.03
C THR A 226 44.64 -12.45 0.60
N LEU A 227 43.67 -13.00 -0.14
CA LEU A 227 43.06 -14.27 0.19
C LEU A 227 43.73 -15.36 -0.64
N ARG A 228 44.18 -16.42 0.04
CA ARG A 228 44.74 -17.61 -0.58
C ARG A 228 43.92 -18.83 -0.22
N PHE A 229 43.38 -19.51 -1.23
CA PHE A 229 42.87 -20.87 -1.12
C PHE A 229 44.04 -21.83 -1.34
N GLY A 230 44.30 -22.65 -0.33
CA GLY A 230 45.39 -23.62 -0.33
C GLY A 230 44.91 -25.02 -0.74
N ALA A 231 45.89 -25.84 -1.08
CA ALA A 231 45.76 -27.26 -1.34
C ALA A 231 44.99 -28.05 -0.28
N ALA A 232 44.29 -29.08 -0.74
CA ALA A 232 43.73 -30.12 0.10
C ALA A 232 43.81 -31.50 -0.57
N PRO A 233 43.63 -32.61 0.18
CA PRO A 233 43.50 -33.92 -0.44
C PRO A 233 42.30 -33.95 -1.40
N PHE A 234 42.51 -34.51 -2.58
CA PHE A 234 41.47 -34.58 -3.62
C PHE A 234 40.22 -35.31 -3.16
N CYS A 235 39.07 -34.85 -3.65
CA CYS A 235 37.84 -35.62 -3.64
C CYS A 235 37.40 -35.96 -5.06
N SER A 236 36.31 -36.74 -5.19
CA SER A 236 35.76 -37.10 -6.50
C SER A 236 35.30 -35.88 -7.29
N SER A 237 34.93 -34.81 -6.58
CA SER A 237 34.78 -33.45 -7.08
C SER A 237 34.95 -32.47 -5.91
N GLY A 238 35.63 -31.35 -6.16
CA GLY A 238 36.17 -30.46 -5.12
C GLY A 238 37.22 -31.15 -4.22
N PRO A 239 37.65 -30.54 -3.12
CA PRO A 239 37.03 -29.41 -2.45
C PRO A 239 37.49 -28.05 -3.01
N MET A 240 36.57 -27.10 -3.14
CA MET A 240 36.85 -25.77 -3.67
C MET A 240 36.05 -24.69 -2.92
N ALA A 241 36.43 -23.43 -3.13
CA ALA A 241 35.69 -22.27 -2.59
C ALA A 241 35.63 -21.12 -3.59
N VAL A 242 34.59 -20.30 -3.44
CA VAL A 242 34.37 -19.07 -4.21
C VAL A 242 34.57 -17.87 -3.29
N GLY A 243 35.58 -17.07 -3.61
CA GLY A 243 35.92 -15.83 -2.93
C GLY A 243 35.23 -14.63 -3.58
N PHE A 244 34.75 -13.72 -2.74
CA PHE A 244 34.16 -12.44 -3.12
C PHE A 244 34.97 -11.29 -2.54
N MET A 245 35.28 -10.33 -3.40
CA MET A 245 36.04 -9.13 -3.12
C MET A 245 35.08 -7.95 -3.09
N GLU A 246 34.34 -7.83 -1.98
CA GLU A 246 33.36 -6.75 -1.77
C GLU A 246 34.02 -5.38 -1.97
N ASN A 247 33.35 -4.49 -2.69
CA ASN A 247 33.79 -3.15 -3.09
C ASN A 247 35.06 -3.08 -3.94
N ALA A 248 35.69 -4.21 -4.29
CA ALA A 248 36.86 -4.20 -5.15
C ALA A 248 36.45 -4.09 -6.63
N THR A 249 37.22 -3.34 -7.40
CA THR A 249 37.12 -3.27 -8.88
C THR A 249 38.41 -3.71 -9.57
N SER A 250 39.43 -4.06 -8.79
CA SER A 250 40.71 -4.56 -9.27
C SER A 250 41.30 -5.59 -8.30
N ALA A 251 41.90 -6.65 -8.85
CA ALA A 251 42.65 -7.65 -8.09
C ALA A 251 43.87 -8.12 -8.87
N SER A 252 44.97 -8.39 -8.17
CA SER A 252 46.11 -9.13 -8.73
C SER A 252 45.93 -10.60 -8.40
N VAL A 253 45.79 -11.44 -9.42
CA VAL A 253 45.48 -12.87 -9.28
C VAL A 253 46.75 -13.68 -9.57
N GLN A 254 47.03 -14.65 -8.70
CA GLN A 254 48.12 -15.59 -8.87
C GLN A 254 47.63 -17.00 -8.56
N PHE A 255 47.97 -17.97 -9.40
CA PHE A 255 47.71 -19.37 -9.12
C PHE A 255 48.88 -20.24 -9.57
N PHE A 256 49.00 -21.41 -8.94
CA PHE A 256 50.03 -22.40 -9.24
C PHE A 256 49.44 -23.79 -9.16
N GLY A 257 49.66 -24.57 -10.23
CA GLY A 257 49.41 -26.00 -10.28
C GLY A 257 50.72 -26.78 -10.37
N GLY A 258 50.88 -27.86 -9.60
CA GLY A 258 51.92 -28.87 -9.84
C GLY A 258 51.69 -29.57 -11.19
N GLY A 259 50.43 -29.59 -11.65
CA GLY A 259 50.01 -29.89 -13.01
C GLY A 259 49.39 -28.67 -13.70
N GLY A 260 48.19 -28.85 -14.25
CA GLY A 260 47.34 -27.72 -14.59
C GLY A 260 46.62 -27.21 -13.35
N SER A 261 46.30 -25.92 -13.33
CA SER A 261 45.41 -25.31 -12.35
C SER A 261 44.67 -24.18 -13.06
N ALA A 262 43.39 -23.98 -12.73
CA ALA A 262 42.58 -22.97 -13.37
C ALA A 262 41.84 -22.10 -12.33
N VAL A 263 41.60 -20.85 -12.72
CA VAL A 263 40.82 -19.89 -11.95
C VAL A 263 39.63 -19.42 -12.78
N ALA A 264 38.47 -19.24 -12.16
CA ALA A 264 37.35 -18.54 -12.77
C ALA A 264 37.18 -17.16 -12.14
N LEU A 265 36.77 -16.19 -12.96
CA LEU A 265 36.62 -14.80 -12.57
C LEU A 265 35.20 -14.33 -12.88
N GLY A 266 34.66 -13.53 -11.98
CA GLY A 266 33.32 -12.98 -12.15
C GLY A 266 33.18 -11.61 -11.51
N VAL A 267 31.99 -11.04 -11.67
CA VAL A 267 31.51 -9.91 -10.87
C VAL A 267 30.18 -10.30 -10.24
N VAL A 268 29.89 -9.77 -9.06
CA VAL A 268 28.52 -9.85 -8.55
C VAL A 268 27.73 -8.66 -9.09
N VAL A 269 26.59 -8.98 -9.70
CA VAL A 269 25.55 -8.02 -10.06
C VAL A 269 24.27 -8.55 -9.42
N VAL A 270 23.68 -7.78 -8.54
CA VAL A 270 22.34 -8.09 -8.05
C VAL A 270 21.37 -7.38 -8.99
N ASP A 271 20.71 -8.16 -9.84
CA ASP A 271 19.63 -7.68 -10.72
C ASP A 271 18.35 -7.54 -9.89
N SER A 272 18.40 -6.58 -8.98
CA SER A 272 17.29 -6.19 -8.12
C SER A 272 17.10 -4.71 -8.33
N THR A 273 16.07 -4.38 -9.10
CA THR A 273 15.61 -3.02 -9.27
C THR A 273 14.24 -2.91 -8.67
N ASP A 274 13.96 -1.77 -8.10
CA ASP A 274 12.65 -1.41 -7.58
C ASP A 274 12.09 -0.27 -8.47
N HIS A 275 10.83 -0.37 -8.86
CA HIS A 275 10.13 0.47 -9.83
C HIS A 275 8.82 0.94 -9.26
N GLY A 276 8.52 2.23 -9.43
CA GLY A 276 7.20 2.74 -9.09
C GLY A 276 6.12 2.14 -9.99
N ASP A 277 4.96 1.85 -9.41
CA ASP A 277 3.87 1.11 -10.04
C ASP A 277 2.58 1.97 -10.23
N ALA A 278 2.67 3.28 -9.97
CA ALA A 278 1.61 4.23 -10.34
C ALA A 278 1.26 4.12 -11.84
N PRO A 279 0.07 4.57 -12.29
CA PRO A 279 -0.30 4.50 -13.70
C PRO A 279 0.80 5.06 -14.62
N SER A 280 1.03 4.40 -15.76
CA SER A 280 2.14 4.74 -16.68
C SER A 280 2.29 6.23 -17.08
N SER A 281 1.25 7.04 -16.95
CA SER A 281 1.32 8.49 -17.21
C SER A 281 2.22 9.24 -16.22
N TYR A 282 2.41 8.72 -15.00
CA TYR A 282 3.25 9.31 -13.95
C TYR A 282 4.76 9.10 -14.18
N GLY A 283 5.12 8.32 -15.21
CA GLY A 283 6.49 8.10 -15.64
C GLY A 283 7.29 7.11 -14.80
N ASP A 284 8.41 6.66 -15.34
CA ASP A 284 9.20 5.57 -14.77
C ASP A 284 10.21 6.08 -13.76
N ALA A 285 10.10 5.63 -12.52
CA ALA A 285 11.15 5.74 -11.51
C ALA A 285 11.73 4.36 -11.28
N VAL A 286 13.06 4.27 -11.24
CA VAL A 286 13.76 3.01 -10.96
C VAL A 286 14.88 3.25 -9.97
N HIS A 287 14.99 2.37 -8.99
CA HIS A 287 16.04 2.33 -8.00
C HIS A 287 16.77 1.00 -8.11
N LEU A 288 18.10 1.04 -8.03
CA LEU A 288 18.90 -0.17 -7.97
C LEU A 288 19.02 -0.55 -6.50
N ALA A 289 18.54 -1.73 -6.10
CA ALA A 289 18.68 -2.17 -4.73
C ALA A 289 20.15 -2.52 -4.43
N GLN A 290 20.82 -1.70 -3.62
CA GLN A 290 22.18 -1.99 -3.15
C GLN A 290 22.13 -2.86 -1.90
N PHE A 291 22.22 -4.17 -2.11
CA PHE A 291 22.25 -5.13 -1.01
C PHE A 291 23.55 -5.03 -0.22
N ALA A 292 23.45 -5.19 1.09
CA ALA A 292 24.62 -5.33 1.94
C ALA A 292 25.04 -6.80 2.03
N TRP A 293 26.26 -7.05 2.52
CA TRP A 293 26.77 -8.41 2.73
C TRP A 293 26.99 -8.72 4.20
N SER A 294 26.53 -9.89 4.64
CA SER A 294 26.84 -10.45 5.97
C SER A 294 27.60 -11.76 5.86
N GLY A 295 28.32 -12.16 6.91
CA GLY A 295 29.03 -13.45 6.95
C GLY A 295 30.21 -13.58 5.98
N GLY A 296 30.79 -14.79 5.89
CA GLY A 296 31.86 -15.15 4.96
C GLY A 296 33.23 -14.52 5.23
N THR A 297 33.38 -13.64 6.22
CA THR A 297 34.65 -12.98 6.54
C THR A 297 35.64 -13.94 7.19
N LEU A 298 36.94 -13.75 6.91
CA LEU A 298 38.02 -14.52 7.52
C LEU A 298 38.81 -13.67 8.52
N THR A 299 39.38 -14.33 9.53
CA THR A 299 40.32 -13.67 10.47
C THR A 299 41.71 -13.60 9.84
N PRO A 300 42.31 -12.40 9.69
CA PRO A 300 43.67 -12.27 9.14
C PRO A 300 44.71 -13.08 9.92
N GLY A 301 45.61 -13.75 9.20
CA GLY A 301 46.69 -14.56 9.75
C GLY A 301 46.29 -15.96 10.23
N VAL A 302 45.00 -16.30 10.18
CA VAL A 302 44.49 -17.62 10.59
C VAL A 302 44.08 -18.44 9.38
N SER A 303 44.64 -19.64 9.23
CA SER A 303 44.19 -20.59 8.22
C SER A 303 42.84 -21.19 8.65
N THR A 304 41.79 -20.88 7.89
CA THR A 304 40.41 -21.28 8.19
C THR A 304 39.97 -22.38 7.24
N ASN A 305 39.40 -23.47 7.75
CA ASN A 305 38.76 -24.47 6.89
C ASN A 305 37.36 -23.98 6.51
N VAL A 306 37.21 -23.48 5.28
CA VAL A 306 35.92 -22.93 4.84
C VAL A 306 34.89 -23.99 4.52
N ASN A 307 35.20 -25.30 4.64
CA ASN A 307 34.24 -26.41 4.57
C ASN A 307 33.71 -26.85 5.95
N ASP A 308 34.19 -26.24 7.03
CA ASP A 308 33.66 -26.49 8.37
C ASP A 308 32.21 -25.99 8.47
N SER A 309 31.32 -26.77 9.08
CA SER A 309 29.92 -26.39 9.26
C SER A 309 29.73 -25.15 10.13
N SER A 310 30.71 -24.83 10.99
CA SER A 310 30.72 -23.61 11.81
C SER A 310 31.09 -22.34 11.02
N PHE A 311 31.70 -22.48 9.84
CA PHE A 311 31.99 -21.34 8.98
C PHE A 311 30.72 -20.91 8.25
N ALA A 312 30.19 -19.74 8.62
CA ALA A 312 29.08 -19.12 7.94
C ALA A 312 29.56 -18.48 6.63
N LEU A 313 29.08 -18.98 5.51
CA LEU A 313 29.25 -18.36 4.19
C LEU A 313 28.57 -16.98 4.15
N ALA A 314 29.02 -16.13 3.24
CA ALA A 314 28.41 -14.83 3.05
C ALA A 314 27.00 -14.93 2.47
N ASP A 315 26.16 -13.97 2.84
CA ASP A 315 24.79 -13.83 2.38
C ASP A 315 24.44 -12.37 2.07
N LEU A 316 23.51 -12.19 1.15
CA LEU A 316 22.92 -10.88 0.84
C LEU A 316 21.97 -10.48 1.97
N VAL A 317 22.00 -9.20 2.34
CA VAL A 317 21.16 -8.57 3.36
C VAL A 317 20.41 -7.42 2.69
N PRO A 318 19.14 -7.17 3.05
CA PRO A 318 18.34 -6.10 2.45
C PRO A 318 19.06 -4.76 2.38
N PRO A 319 18.75 -3.91 1.38
CA PRO A 319 19.40 -2.63 1.21
C PRO A 319 19.34 -1.75 2.46
N SER A 320 20.44 -1.06 2.73
CA SER A 320 20.58 -0.17 3.90
C SER A 320 19.83 1.16 3.75
N THR A 321 19.51 1.52 2.51
CA THR A 321 18.70 2.69 2.14
C THR A 321 17.41 2.18 1.54
N ARG A 322 16.29 2.36 2.21
CA ARG A 322 14.95 1.97 1.77
C ARG A 322 13.86 2.67 2.59
N LEU A 323 12.67 2.75 2.06
CA LEU A 323 11.43 3.03 2.77
C LEU A 323 11.00 1.75 3.52
N GLY A 324 10.10 1.94 4.49
CA GLY A 324 9.72 0.98 5.53
C GLY A 324 10.68 -0.17 5.85
N THR A 325 10.25 -1.43 5.67
CA THR A 325 10.96 -2.62 6.16
C THR A 325 11.28 -3.65 5.10
N ALA A 326 10.38 -3.86 4.15
CA ALA A 326 10.62 -4.70 2.97
C ALA A 326 11.36 -3.90 1.90
N LEU A 327 11.87 -4.61 0.90
CA LEU A 327 12.15 -4.05 -0.40
C LEU A 327 11.75 -5.14 -1.38
N ASP A 328 10.78 -4.83 -2.21
CA ASP A 328 10.42 -5.64 -3.35
C ASP A 328 11.42 -5.34 -4.48
N SER A 329 11.65 -6.29 -5.39
CA SER A 329 12.45 -5.97 -6.56
C SER A 329 11.93 -6.72 -7.76
N GLU A 330 11.60 -5.99 -8.81
CA GLU A 330 11.09 -6.50 -10.05
C GLU A 330 11.94 -6.12 -11.25
N SER A 331 11.86 -6.98 -12.27
CA SER A 331 12.60 -6.81 -13.52
C SER A 331 12.01 -5.73 -14.45
N ALA A 332 10.85 -5.14 -14.12
CA ALA A 332 10.19 -4.10 -14.88
C ALA A 332 9.01 -3.49 -14.10
N ALA A 333 8.73 -2.20 -14.33
CA ALA A 333 7.57 -1.50 -13.77
C ALA A 333 6.24 -2.24 -14.00
N GLN A 334 5.43 -2.33 -12.94
CA GLN A 334 4.17 -3.09 -12.92
C GLN A 334 2.95 -2.19 -12.80
N TYR A 335 2.81 -1.20 -13.69
CA TYR A 335 1.78 -0.17 -13.52
C TYR A 335 0.38 -0.72 -13.27
N SER A 336 -0.28 -0.17 -12.26
CA SER A 336 -1.61 -0.58 -11.85
C SER A 336 -2.52 0.64 -11.65
N ALA A 337 -3.83 0.38 -11.59
CA ALA A 337 -4.79 1.44 -11.31
C ALA A 337 -4.88 1.77 -9.82
N ASN A 338 -4.33 0.92 -8.94
CA ASN A 338 -4.30 1.18 -7.51
C ASN A 338 -2.92 1.33 -6.90
N ALA A 339 -1.87 1.40 -7.72
CA ALA A 339 -0.50 1.34 -7.22
C ALA A 339 -0.34 0.12 -6.28
N ASP A 340 -0.77 -1.04 -6.78
CA ASP A 340 -0.76 -2.38 -6.16
C ASP A 340 -0.33 -3.48 -7.16
N GLY A 341 0.46 -3.12 -8.17
CA GLY A 341 0.73 -3.97 -9.33
C GLY A 341 1.77 -5.05 -9.07
N ASP A 342 2.86 -4.67 -8.44
CA ASP A 342 3.92 -5.51 -7.89
C ASP A 342 3.48 -6.30 -6.66
N ASP A 343 2.57 -5.77 -5.83
CA ASP A 343 1.92 -6.49 -4.72
C ASP A 343 1.35 -7.86 -5.13
N LEU A 344 0.89 -7.97 -6.38
CA LEU A 344 0.26 -9.18 -6.92
C LEU A 344 1.27 -10.20 -7.45
N LEU A 345 2.56 -9.84 -7.55
CA LEU A 345 3.65 -10.64 -8.08
C LEU A 345 4.84 -10.79 -7.10
N GLY A 346 4.84 -10.07 -5.96
CA GLY A 346 5.92 -10.00 -4.98
C GLY A 346 5.44 -9.92 -3.52
N SER A 347 6.17 -9.17 -2.68
CA SER A 347 5.84 -8.91 -1.27
C SER A 347 5.59 -7.42 -1.08
N ASP A 348 4.36 -7.04 -0.75
CA ASP A 348 3.92 -5.67 -0.43
C ASP A 348 4.98 -4.87 0.34
N ASP A 349 5.67 -3.99 -0.38
CA ASP A 349 6.66 -3.04 0.10
C ASP A 349 6.14 -1.61 0.10
N GLU A 350 4.83 -1.40 -0.11
CA GLU A 350 4.11 -0.15 0.17
C GLU A 350 3.96 0.07 1.70
N ASP A 351 5.05 -0.17 2.44
CA ASP A 351 5.14 -0.23 3.90
C ASP A 351 5.77 1.04 4.51
N ALA A 352 6.00 2.09 3.70
CA ALA A 352 6.32 3.42 4.20
C ALA A 352 5.28 3.95 5.19
N PHE A 353 4.00 3.60 5.05
CA PHE A 353 2.94 4.03 5.95
C PHE A 353 2.33 2.86 6.73
N ALA A 354 2.09 3.07 8.02
CA ALA A 354 1.46 2.06 8.88
C ALA A 354 -0.02 1.76 8.52
N ALA A 355 -0.64 2.58 7.67
CA ALA A 355 -1.99 2.39 7.14
C ALA A 355 -2.13 3.16 5.82
N PRO A 356 -3.04 2.75 4.92
CA PRO A 356 -3.31 3.48 3.69
C PRO A 356 -3.65 4.96 3.94
N LEU A 357 -3.14 5.86 3.10
CA LEU A 357 -3.29 7.31 3.26
C LEU A 357 -4.76 7.78 3.30
N GLY A 358 -5.66 7.07 2.61
CA GLY A 358 -7.08 7.38 2.60
C GLY A 358 -7.37 8.77 2.02
N SER A 359 -8.07 9.62 2.77
CA SER A 359 -8.39 10.99 2.34
C SER A 359 -7.40 12.01 2.91
N VAL A 360 -6.98 12.94 2.06
CA VAL A 360 -6.03 14.01 2.36
C VAL A 360 -6.67 15.38 2.13
N MET A 361 -6.43 16.32 3.05
CA MET A 361 -6.87 17.70 2.89
C MET A 361 -6.01 18.41 1.83
N ALA A 362 -6.63 18.83 0.75
CA ALA A 362 -6.06 19.47 -0.42
C ALA A 362 -6.72 20.83 -0.68
N LEU A 363 -6.82 21.67 0.36
CA LEU A 363 -7.31 23.03 0.23
C LEU A 363 -6.19 23.95 -0.27
N PRO A 364 -6.33 24.65 -1.41
CA PRO A 364 -5.29 25.52 -1.95
C PRO A 364 -4.69 26.51 -0.95
N GLY A 365 -3.36 26.62 -0.96
CA GLY A 365 -2.58 27.51 -0.09
C GLY A 365 -2.40 27.01 1.34
N THR A 366 -2.99 25.87 1.73
CA THR A 366 -2.72 25.24 3.03
C THR A 366 -1.48 24.33 2.95
N THR A 367 -0.93 23.98 4.11
CA THR A 367 0.16 23.00 4.21
C THR A 367 -0.42 21.62 4.48
N TYR A 368 -0.08 20.65 3.64
CA TYR A 368 -0.28 19.24 3.93
C TYR A 368 1.03 18.65 4.45
N THR A 369 0.97 17.88 5.54
CA THR A 369 2.10 17.12 6.08
C THR A 369 1.70 15.66 6.11
N SER A 370 2.54 14.78 5.56
CA SER A 370 2.28 13.33 5.53
C SER A 370 2.21 12.75 6.94
N PRO A 371 1.52 11.62 7.15
CA PRO A 371 1.80 10.73 8.28
C PRO A 371 3.30 10.37 8.34
N PRO A 372 3.79 9.83 9.47
CA PRO A 372 5.16 9.34 9.58
C PRO A 372 5.46 8.29 8.50
N ILE A 373 6.47 8.56 7.68
CA ILE A 373 7.03 7.68 6.66
C ILE A 373 8.14 6.87 7.30
N ALA A 374 7.96 5.57 7.41
CA ALA A 374 9.00 4.64 7.86
C ALA A 374 10.12 4.57 6.81
N CYS A 375 11.36 4.49 7.27
CA CYS A 375 12.52 4.37 6.40
C CYS A 375 13.72 3.78 7.16
N THR A 376 14.65 3.20 6.41
CA THR A 376 15.98 2.81 6.86
C THR A 376 17.04 3.49 5.99
N GLY A 377 18.07 4.09 6.61
CA GLY A 377 19.07 4.87 5.87
C GLY A 377 20.45 4.93 6.54
N PRO A 378 21.45 5.48 5.84
CA PRO A 378 21.44 6.88 5.44
C PRO A 378 20.89 7.15 4.03
N GLY A 379 19.79 7.91 3.91
CA GLY A 379 19.22 8.30 2.62
C GLY A 379 18.35 9.55 2.71
N THR A 380 18.23 10.31 1.62
CA THR A 380 17.30 11.46 1.54
C THR A 380 15.96 10.99 1.02
N VAL A 381 14.86 11.42 1.64
CA VAL A 381 13.49 11.12 1.19
C VAL A 381 12.90 12.32 0.47
N ARG A 382 12.26 12.07 -0.68
CA ARG A 382 11.51 13.03 -1.50
C ARG A 382 10.14 12.44 -1.80
N GLY A 383 9.15 13.30 -2.04
CA GLY A 383 7.84 12.82 -2.48
C GLY A 383 7.10 13.81 -3.36
N TRP A 384 6.19 13.27 -4.17
CA TRP A 384 5.34 14.00 -5.10
C TRP A 384 3.88 13.64 -4.85
N ILE A 385 2.98 14.60 -5.05
CA ILE A 385 1.53 14.36 -5.04
C ILE A 385 0.96 15.07 -6.25
N ASP A 386 0.25 14.33 -7.10
CA ASP A 386 -0.55 14.92 -8.18
C ASP A 386 -1.77 15.61 -7.56
N PHE A 387 -1.68 16.91 -7.35
CA PHE A 387 -2.76 17.65 -6.69
C PHE A 387 -3.85 18.04 -7.67
N ASN A 388 -3.50 18.31 -8.93
CA ASN A 388 -4.43 18.82 -9.93
C ASN A 388 -5.20 17.69 -10.66
N ARG A 389 -4.75 16.44 -10.49
CA ARG A 389 -5.28 15.19 -11.05
C ARG A 389 -5.18 15.12 -12.58
N ASP A 390 -4.10 15.63 -13.15
CA ASP A 390 -3.88 15.62 -14.61
C ASP A 390 -3.08 14.41 -15.12
N GLY A 391 -2.58 13.57 -14.21
CA GLY A 391 -1.93 12.30 -14.55
C GLY A 391 -0.41 12.34 -14.57
N ASP A 392 0.21 13.43 -14.11
CA ASP A 392 1.66 13.51 -13.92
C ASP A 392 2.07 14.19 -12.60
N PHE A 393 3.38 14.37 -12.38
CA PHE A 393 3.98 15.02 -11.21
C PHE A 393 4.81 16.26 -11.60
N ALA A 394 4.56 16.84 -12.78
CA ALA A 394 5.42 17.85 -13.39
C ALA A 394 5.12 19.27 -12.88
N ASP A 395 4.07 19.44 -12.09
CA ASP A 395 3.55 20.75 -11.74
C ASP A 395 4.24 21.40 -10.53
N ALA A 396 4.22 22.74 -10.54
CA ALA A 396 4.76 23.51 -9.44
C ALA A 396 3.94 23.32 -8.15
N GLY A 397 4.60 22.84 -7.10
CA GLY A 397 3.97 22.59 -5.79
C GLY A 397 3.63 21.12 -5.53
N GLU A 398 3.86 20.24 -6.49
CA GLU A 398 3.61 18.79 -6.34
C GLU A 398 4.76 18.07 -5.65
N VAL A 399 5.97 18.61 -5.73
CA VAL A 399 7.13 18.12 -4.97
C VAL A 399 7.11 18.60 -3.52
N SER A 400 7.58 17.74 -2.60
CA SER A 400 7.72 18.06 -1.19
C SER A 400 8.65 19.27 -0.98
N THR A 401 8.19 20.20 -0.16
CA THR A 401 8.92 21.44 0.20
C THR A 401 10.16 21.17 1.05
N ASN A 402 10.18 20.01 1.74
CA ASN A 402 11.32 19.51 2.50
C ASN A 402 11.84 18.19 1.91
N SER A 403 13.06 17.81 2.30
CA SER A 403 13.67 16.51 1.98
C SER A 403 14.51 16.04 3.17
N PRO A 404 13.88 15.44 4.18
CA PRO A 404 14.58 14.96 5.36
C PRO A 404 15.52 13.80 4.99
N THR A 405 16.57 13.64 5.80
CA THR A 405 17.47 12.49 5.71
C THR A 405 17.04 11.43 6.72
N CYS A 406 16.76 10.23 6.24
CA CYS A 406 16.60 9.03 7.05
C CYS A 406 17.96 8.55 7.54
N ASN A 407 18.13 8.34 8.85
CA ASN A 407 19.37 7.82 9.43
C ASN A 407 19.05 6.69 10.41
N GLY A 408 19.63 5.51 10.17
CA GLY A 408 19.18 4.27 10.82
C GLY A 408 17.72 3.96 10.45
N THR A 409 17.08 3.11 11.24
CA THR A 409 15.65 2.82 11.11
C THR A 409 14.85 3.85 11.91
N THR A 410 14.07 4.69 11.23
CA THR A 410 13.33 5.79 11.84
C THR A 410 12.08 6.16 11.03
N THR A 411 11.43 7.26 11.39
CA THR A 411 10.33 7.85 10.62
C THR A 411 10.61 9.30 10.29
N VAL A 412 10.24 9.74 9.09
CA VAL A 412 10.31 11.13 8.65
C VAL A 412 8.93 11.64 8.21
N ASN A 413 8.78 12.94 7.99
CA ASN A 413 7.57 13.53 7.42
C ASN A 413 7.91 14.42 6.24
N LEU A 414 7.08 14.36 5.21
CA LEU A 414 7.14 15.27 4.08
C LEU A 414 6.03 16.32 4.19
N SER A 415 6.26 17.49 3.60
CA SER A 415 5.31 18.59 3.62
C SER A 415 5.20 19.27 2.26
N TRP A 416 3.98 19.64 1.89
CA TRP A 416 3.63 20.32 0.64
C TRP A 416 2.85 21.60 0.94
N THR A 417 3.02 22.60 0.09
CA THR A 417 2.06 23.70 0.01
C THR A 417 1.08 23.35 -1.10
N VAL A 418 -0.19 23.14 -0.76
CA VAL A 418 -1.20 22.69 -1.72
C VAL A 418 -1.36 23.74 -2.83
N PRO A 419 -1.17 23.37 -4.11
CA PRO A 419 -1.18 24.31 -5.22
C PRO A 419 -2.60 24.84 -5.52
N ALA A 420 -2.65 25.96 -6.25
CA ALA A 420 -3.91 26.62 -6.61
C ALA A 420 -4.79 25.78 -7.56
N GLY A 421 -4.17 24.89 -8.35
CA GLY A 421 -4.85 23.98 -9.26
C GLY A 421 -5.39 22.69 -8.63
N ALA A 422 -5.30 22.54 -7.30
CA ALA A 422 -5.70 21.31 -6.62
C ALA A 422 -7.18 20.96 -6.88
N SER A 423 -7.44 19.68 -7.15
CA SER A 423 -8.74 19.13 -7.52
C SER A 423 -9.08 17.93 -6.64
N THR A 424 -10.33 17.83 -6.19
CA THR A 424 -10.76 16.74 -5.31
C THR A 424 -10.93 15.43 -6.08
N GLY A 425 -10.71 14.29 -5.41
CA GLY A 425 -10.86 12.94 -5.99
C GLY A 425 -9.61 12.08 -5.86
N ARG A 426 -9.65 10.87 -6.45
CA ARG A 426 -8.53 9.93 -6.44
C ARG A 426 -7.28 10.54 -7.10
N SER A 427 -6.13 10.36 -6.46
CA SER A 427 -4.81 10.73 -6.96
C SER A 427 -3.73 9.79 -6.40
N TYR A 428 -2.46 10.08 -6.69
CA TYR A 428 -1.30 9.28 -6.33
C TYR A 428 -0.22 10.12 -5.65
N MET A 429 0.56 9.47 -4.80
CA MET A 429 1.75 10.00 -4.17
C MET A 429 2.92 9.09 -4.53
N ARG A 430 4.02 9.64 -5.03
CA ARG A 430 5.27 8.90 -5.18
C ARG A 430 6.23 9.27 -4.06
N LEU A 431 6.83 8.29 -3.42
CA LEU A 431 7.96 8.44 -2.51
C LEU A 431 9.23 7.93 -3.17
N ARG A 432 10.36 8.60 -2.95
CA ARG A 432 11.67 8.11 -3.37
C ARG A 432 12.70 8.35 -2.27
N ILE A 433 13.54 7.35 -2.02
CA ILE A 433 14.70 7.46 -1.13
C ILE A 433 15.99 7.08 -1.88
N ALA A 434 17.08 7.81 -1.65
CA ALA A 434 18.41 7.46 -2.17
C ALA A 434 19.51 8.09 -1.31
N SER A 435 20.71 7.51 -1.27
CA SER A 435 21.86 8.14 -0.60
C SER A 435 22.31 9.42 -1.34
N ASN A 436 22.11 9.48 -2.65
CA ASN A 436 22.37 10.66 -3.47
C ASN A 436 21.09 11.43 -3.82
N ALA A 437 20.83 12.51 -3.09
CA ALA A 437 19.65 13.36 -3.29
C ALA A 437 19.51 13.96 -4.70
N ALA A 438 20.59 14.07 -5.48
CA ALA A 438 20.52 14.58 -6.85
C ALA A 438 19.86 13.59 -7.83
N GLN A 439 19.92 12.28 -7.54
CA GLN A 439 19.33 11.22 -8.38
C GLN A 439 17.80 11.16 -8.24
N ILE A 440 17.28 11.61 -7.10
CA ILE A 440 15.84 11.68 -6.79
C ILE A 440 15.33 13.13 -6.80
N ALA A 441 15.97 14.02 -7.57
CA ALA A 441 15.50 15.39 -7.71
C ALA A 441 14.23 15.50 -8.57
N ALA A 442 13.94 14.46 -9.36
CA ALA A 442 12.78 14.34 -10.23
C ALA A 442 11.91 13.14 -9.83
N PRO A 443 10.60 13.16 -10.14
CA PRO A 443 9.68 12.06 -9.84
C PRO A 443 9.95 10.80 -10.67
N SER A 444 10.69 10.93 -11.78
CA SER A 444 11.09 9.86 -12.68
C SER A 444 12.61 9.80 -12.85
N GLY A 445 13.10 8.75 -13.50
CA GLY A 445 14.52 8.49 -13.74
C GLY A 445 15.15 7.53 -12.73
N SER A 446 16.44 7.22 -12.93
CA SER A 446 17.15 6.18 -12.20
C SER A 446 17.94 6.71 -11.00
N ALA A 447 17.91 5.99 -9.89
CA ALA A 447 18.84 6.13 -8.77
C ALA A 447 19.71 4.88 -8.60
N ASN A 448 20.95 5.06 -8.11
CA ASN A 448 21.90 3.96 -7.99
C ASN A 448 21.72 3.12 -6.72
N ASP A 449 20.87 3.58 -5.80
CA ASP A 449 20.51 2.96 -4.53
C ASP A 449 19.12 3.42 -4.09
N GLY A 450 18.59 2.81 -3.03
CA GLY A 450 17.33 3.20 -2.42
C GLY A 450 16.13 2.51 -3.03
N GLU A 451 14.98 3.18 -2.96
CA GLU A 451 13.66 2.64 -3.29
C GLU A 451 12.69 3.75 -3.73
N VAL A 452 11.62 3.37 -4.41
CA VAL A 452 10.47 4.13 -4.84
C VAL A 452 9.20 3.38 -4.44
N GLU A 453 8.26 4.08 -3.82
CA GLU A 453 6.92 3.54 -3.48
C GLU A 453 5.85 4.48 -4.04
N ASP A 454 4.71 3.95 -4.49
CA ASP A 454 3.58 4.68 -5.05
C ASP A 454 2.28 4.42 -4.26
N HIS A 455 1.75 5.47 -3.65
CA HIS A 455 0.58 5.38 -2.77
C HIS A 455 -0.66 6.00 -3.39
N VAL A 456 -1.80 5.31 -3.31
CA VAL A 456 -3.11 5.91 -3.63
C VAL A 456 -3.61 6.78 -2.49
N LEU A 457 -4.13 7.95 -2.84
CA LEU A 457 -4.87 8.82 -1.94
C LEU A 457 -6.12 9.43 -2.57
N THR A 458 -6.97 10.03 -1.75
CA THR A 458 -8.14 10.80 -2.19
C THR A 458 -8.02 12.23 -1.70
N LEU A 459 -7.94 13.18 -2.62
CA LEU A 459 -7.91 14.61 -2.33
C LEU A 459 -9.30 15.11 -1.96
N ALA A 460 -9.39 15.83 -0.86
CA ALA A 460 -10.61 16.41 -0.31
C ALA A 460 -10.34 17.85 0.13
N ASP A 461 -11.29 18.76 -0.02
CA ASP A 461 -11.10 20.20 0.23
C ASP A 461 -12.11 20.76 1.23
N ALA A 462 -12.94 19.91 1.81
CA ALA A 462 -13.90 20.24 2.85
C ALA A 462 -13.88 19.18 3.96
N ARG A 463 -14.47 19.50 5.11
CA ARG A 463 -14.73 18.52 6.17
C ARG A 463 -16.02 18.80 6.92
N ILE A 464 -16.63 17.72 7.44
CA ILE A 464 -17.84 17.80 8.24
C ILE A 464 -17.72 16.91 9.49
N ALA A 465 -18.21 17.39 10.62
CA ALA A 465 -18.53 16.58 11.79
C ALA A 465 -20.06 16.51 11.96
N LEU A 466 -20.61 15.30 12.00
CA LEU A 466 -22.02 15.08 12.25
C LEU A 466 -22.23 14.71 13.72
N VAL A 467 -23.05 15.52 14.40
CA VAL A 467 -23.32 15.39 15.83
C VAL A 467 -24.78 15.02 16.03
N LYS A 468 -25.03 13.92 16.74
CA LYS A 468 -26.34 13.65 17.34
C LYS A 468 -26.46 14.42 18.63
N GLN A 469 -27.59 15.10 18.82
CA GLN A 469 -28.01 15.63 20.10
C GLN A 469 -29.43 15.14 20.42
N VAL A 470 -29.66 14.73 21.67
CA VAL A 470 -30.96 14.29 22.19
C VAL A 470 -31.36 15.21 23.32
N ASP A 471 -32.33 16.08 23.07
CA ASP A 471 -32.76 17.08 24.05
C ASP A 471 -33.66 16.45 25.12
N ALA A 472 -34.51 15.49 24.73
CA ALA A 472 -35.34 14.70 25.65
C ALA A 472 -35.71 13.35 25.02
N ARG A 473 -35.62 12.27 25.81
CA ARG A 473 -36.08 10.92 25.44
C ARG A 473 -37.52 10.69 25.91
N ALA A 474 -38.30 9.99 25.09
CA ALA A 474 -39.61 9.46 25.44
C ALA A 474 -39.48 8.20 26.31
N ASP A 475 -38.52 7.33 25.98
CA ASP A 475 -38.13 6.17 26.78
C ASP A 475 -36.60 6.19 27.02
N ALA A 476 -36.18 5.83 28.23
CA ALA A 476 -34.75 5.83 28.60
C ALA A 476 -33.91 4.83 27.78
N ALA A 477 -34.54 3.79 27.22
CA ALA A 477 -33.90 2.81 26.35
C ALA A 477 -33.78 3.25 24.89
N ASP A 478 -34.49 4.32 24.47
CA ASP A 478 -34.36 4.83 23.10
C ASP A 478 -32.92 5.24 22.81
N GLN A 479 -32.38 4.90 21.65
CA GLN A 479 -31.05 5.32 21.17
C GLN A 479 -31.13 5.79 19.72
N PHE A 480 -30.22 6.68 19.33
CA PHE A 480 -30.20 7.27 18.00
C PHE A 480 -28.83 7.14 17.36
N THR A 481 -28.82 6.97 16.04
CA THR A 481 -27.61 6.96 15.21
C THR A 481 -27.70 8.04 14.16
N VAL A 482 -26.63 8.80 14.03
CA VAL A 482 -26.40 9.66 12.85
C VAL A 482 -25.42 8.98 11.90
N SER A 483 -25.61 9.16 10.61
CA SER A 483 -24.70 8.64 9.58
C SER A 483 -24.48 9.65 8.48
N LEU A 484 -23.23 9.82 8.09
CA LEU A 484 -22.81 10.56 6.91
C LEU A 484 -22.63 9.55 5.76
N LEU A 485 -23.37 9.73 4.67
CA LEU A 485 -23.33 8.82 3.53
C LEU A 485 -22.98 9.55 2.22
N GLN A 486 -22.31 8.82 1.33
CA GLN A 486 -22.13 9.17 -0.08
C GLN A 486 -22.78 8.06 -0.92
N GLY A 487 -23.93 8.35 -1.52
CA GLY A 487 -24.77 7.31 -2.12
C GLY A 487 -25.21 6.28 -1.08
N ALA A 488 -24.90 5.00 -1.31
CA ALA A 488 -25.23 3.91 -0.39
C ALA A 488 -24.14 3.66 0.67
N SER A 489 -22.94 4.24 0.52
CA SER A 489 -21.80 4.00 1.39
C SER A 489 -21.84 4.90 2.62
N THR A 490 -21.71 4.32 3.81
CA THR A 490 -21.55 5.05 5.07
C THR A 490 -20.09 5.47 5.24
N LEU A 491 -19.82 6.77 5.23
CA LEU A 491 -18.48 7.32 5.46
C LEU A 491 -18.15 7.38 6.95
N ALA A 492 -19.13 7.75 7.78
CA ALA A 492 -19.01 7.72 9.23
C ALA A 492 -20.38 7.60 9.90
N SER A 493 -20.41 7.04 11.11
CA SER A 493 -21.61 6.97 11.92
C SER A 493 -21.28 7.10 13.40
N ALA A 494 -22.23 7.63 14.17
CA ALA A 494 -22.11 7.73 15.61
C ALA A 494 -23.47 7.50 16.27
N ALA A 495 -23.49 6.74 17.37
CA ALA A 495 -24.71 6.38 18.08
C ALA A 495 -24.64 6.86 19.53
N THR A 496 -25.79 7.29 20.08
CA THR A 496 -25.92 7.46 21.53
C THR A 496 -25.92 6.10 22.23
N SER A 497 -25.46 6.05 23.47
CA SER A 497 -25.49 4.83 24.29
C SER A 497 -25.90 5.12 25.73
N GLY A 498 -26.74 4.27 26.31
CA GLY A 498 -27.21 4.41 27.69
C GLY A 498 -27.86 5.77 27.93
N ALA A 499 -27.43 6.47 28.99
CA ALA A 499 -27.93 7.79 29.34
C ALA A 499 -27.28 8.94 28.52
N GLY A 500 -26.29 8.65 27.66
CA GLY A 500 -25.62 9.67 26.85
C GLY A 500 -26.57 10.38 25.90
N THR A 501 -26.52 11.72 25.85
CA THR A 501 -27.42 12.55 25.02
C THR A 501 -26.77 13.07 23.76
N SER A 502 -25.49 12.79 23.53
CA SER A 502 -24.78 13.19 22.33
C SER A 502 -23.88 12.09 21.77
N ALA A 503 -23.61 12.16 20.47
CA ALA A 503 -22.64 11.32 19.77
C ALA A 503 -22.07 12.10 18.58
N SER A 504 -20.82 11.88 18.20
CA SER A 504 -20.17 12.60 17.09
C SER A 504 -19.39 11.64 16.20
N THR A 505 -19.45 11.85 14.89
CA THR A 505 -18.63 11.10 13.92
C THR A 505 -17.15 11.49 13.94
N GLY A 506 -16.80 12.58 14.64
CA GLY A 506 -15.56 13.30 14.35
C GLY A 506 -15.61 13.99 12.98
N ALA A 507 -14.55 14.71 12.63
CA ALA A 507 -14.45 15.37 11.34
C ALA A 507 -14.09 14.35 10.25
N VAL A 508 -14.84 14.37 9.15
CA VAL A 508 -14.64 13.52 7.97
C VAL A 508 -14.31 14.44 6.79
N LEU A 509 -13.27 14.13 6.05
CA LEU A 509 -12.89 14.86 4.84
C LEU A 509 -13.86 14.55 3.69
N LEU A 510 -14.18 15.57 2.90
CA LEU A 510 -15.15 15.51 1.82
C LEU A 510 -14.68 16.30 0.60
N ALA A 511 -15.18 15.88 -0.57
CA ALA A 511 -15.05 16.63 -1.80
C ALA A 511 -16.14 17.70 -1.89
N SER A 512 -15.75 18.95 -2.11
CA SER A 512 -16.68 20.03 -2.40
C SER A 512 -17.47 19.77 -3.69
N GLY A 513 -18.66 20.38 -3.79
CA GLY A 513 -19.56 20.18 -4.93
C GLY A 513 -20.25 18.81 -4.99
N THR A 514 -19.86 17.86 -4.14
CA THR A 514 -20.47 16.53 -4.03
C THR A 514 -21.63 16.53 -3.03
N GLY A 515 -22.78 15.94 -3.40
CA GLY A 515 -23.92 15.81 -2.49
C GLY A 515 -23.75 14.65 -1.50
N TYR A 516 -23.87 14.94 -0.21
CA TYR A 516 -23.83 13.96 0.88
C TYR A 516 -25.18 13.84 1.59
N THR A 517 -25.48 12.66 2.12
CA THR A 517 -26.68 12.42 2.93
C THR A 517 -26.32 12.41 4.41
N LEU A 518 -27.04 13.20 5.20
CA LEU A 518 -26.98 13.27 6.65
C LEU A 518 -28.23 12.56 7.17
N ARG A 519 -28.06 11.33 7.65
CA ARG A 519 -29.15 10.46 8.10
C ARG A 519 -29.30 10.48 9.61
N ASP A 520 -30.54 10.48 10.08
CA ASP A 520 -30.89 10.19 11.46
C ASP A 520 -31.79 8.97 11.56
N ALA A 521 -31.52 8.11 12.53
CA ALA A 521 -32.27 6.90 12.76
C ALA A 521 -32.40 6.62 14.26
N LEU A 522 -33.56 6.09 14.65
CA LEU A 522 -33.69 5.39 15.93
C LEU A 522 -32.98 4.04 15.79
N SER A 523 -31.97 3.79 16.62
CA SER A 523 -31.17 2.56 16.59
C SER A 523 -31.58 1.52 17.64
N ALA A 524 -32.23 1.94 18.72
CA ALA A 524 -32.79 1.04 19.72
C ALA A 524 -33.94 1.73 20.48
N GLY A 525 -34.72 0.93 21.22
CA GLY A 525 -35.78 1.37 22.12
C GLY A 525 -37.20 1.13 21.60
N PRO A 526 -38.20 1.20 22.50
CA PRO A 526 -39.57 0.84 22.18
C PRO A 526 -40.35 1.98 21.50
N THR A 527 -39.88 3.24 21.56
CA THR A 527 -40.66 4.37 21.08
C THR A 527 -40.60 4.46 19.55
N PRO A 528 -41.73 4.55 18.82
CA PRO A 528 -41.71 4.81 17.39
C PRO A 528 -41.00 6.13 17.06
N PHE A 529 -40.11 6.13 16.06
CA PHE A 529 -39.31 7.31 15.71
C PHE A 529 -40.15 8.54 15.30
N ALA A 530 -41.39 8.34 14.88
CA ALA A 530 -42.37 9.41 14.60
C ALA A 530 -42.72 10.25 15.85
N ARG A 531 -42.51 9.74 17.06
CA ARG A 531 -42.73 10.47 18.33
C ARG A 531 -41.62 11.46 18.68
N TYR A 532 -40.60 11.58 17.83
CA TYR A 532 -39.54 12.58 17.99
C TYR A 532 -39.68 13.66 16.93
N LEU A 533 -39.57 14.92 17.35
CA LEU A 533 -39.27 16.04 16.47
C LEU A 533 -37.78 16.02 16.14
N LYS A 534 -37.44 16.28 14.88
CA LYS A 534 -36.07 16.30 14.40
C LYS A 534 -35.76 17.64 13.77
N SER A 535 -34.57 18.14 13.99
CA SER A 535 -34.06 19.33 13.33
C SER A 535 -32.58 19.18 13.06
N ILE A 536 -32.08 19.86 12.04
CA ILE A 536 -30.67 19.93 11.72
C ILE A 536 -30.23 21.39 11.70
N ALA A 537 -29.04 21.65 12.24
CA ALA A 537 -28.38 22.94 12.14
C ALA A 537 -26.89 22.72 11.88
N CYS A 538 -26.35 23.39 10.86
CA CYS A 538 -24.92 23.36 10.55
C CYS A 538 -24.30 24.71 10.89
N VAL A 539 -23.09 24.67 11.43
CA VAL A 539 -22.28 25.87 11.71
C VAL A 539 -20.91 25.72 11.06
N ALA A 540 -20.33 26.83 10.62
CA ALA A 540 -18.96 26.90 10.18
C ALA A 540 -18.03 27.00 11.40
N ASN A 541 -17.06 26.11 11.50
CA ASN A 541 -16.05 26.12 12.54
C ASN A 541 -15.05 27.27 12.30
N PRO A 542 -14.34 27.75 13.34
CA PRO A 542 -13.30 28.77 13.19
C PRO A 542 -12.26 28.35 12.13
N GLY A 543 -12.00 29.23 11.16
CA GLY A 543 -11.08 28.96 10.05
C GLY A 543 -11.74 28.39 8.79
N SER A 544 -13.03 28.04 8.82
CA SER A 544 -13.79 27.72 7.62
C SER A 544 -13.86 28.94 6.68
N SER A 545 -13.50 28.76 5.41
CA SER A 545 -13.50 29.81 4.39
C SER A 545 -14.62 29.67 3.36
N GLY A 546 -15.17 28.47 3.19
CA GLY A 546 -16.30 28.24 2.29
C GLY A 546 -17.61 28.80 2.86
N ALA A 547 -18.51 29.26 1.98
CA ALA A 547 -19.86 29.67 2.37
C ALA A 547 -20.61 28.52 3.07
N LEU A 548 -21.40 28.82 4.10
CA LEU A 548 -22.17 27.81 4.84
C LEU A 548 -23.34 27.29 3.99
N PRO A 549 -23.35 26.02 3.54
CA PRO A 549 -24.48 25.45 2.82
C PRO A 549 -25.67 25.21 3.76
N ALA A 550 -26.88 25.33 3.22
CA ALA A 550 -28.11 24.97 3.93
C ALA A 550 -28.45 23.49 3.67
N PRO A 551 -28.66 22.66 4.72
CA PRO A 551 -29.16 21.30 4.53
C PRO A 551 -30.55 21.31 3.90
N ALA A 552 -30.75 20.52 2.84
CA ALA A 552 -32.04 20.36 2.18
C ALA A 552 -32.75 19.08 2.64
N GLY A 553 -34.00 19.19 3.06
CA GLY A 553 -34.81 18.09 3.59
C GLY A 553 -35.68 18.54 4.76
N PRO A 554 -36.39 17.59 5.41
CA PRO A 554 -36.28 16.15 5.21
C PRO A 554 -36.92 15.65 3.90
N SER A 555 -36.37 14.59 3.29
CA SER A 555 -36.89 13.98 2.06
C SER A 555 -37.11 12.46 2.19
N GLY A 556 -38.14 11.90 1.54
CA GLY A 556 -38.39 10.45 1.43
C GLY A 556 -39.24 9.80 2.53
N THR A 557 -39.50 8.48 2.35
CA THR A 557 -40.26 7.59 3.25
C THR A 557 -39.37 6.71 4.17
N GLY A 558 -38.06 6.94 4.21
CA GLY A 558 -37.14 6.41 5.25
C GLY A 558 -37.16 7.27 6.52
N PRO A 559 -36.44 6.93 7.61
CA PRO A 559 -36.64 7.52 8.94
C PRO A 559 -36.62 9.06 8.95
N VAL A 560 -35.48 9.72 8.66
CA VAL A 560 -35.33 11.15 8.26
C VAL A 560 -33.94 11.39 7.63
N ASP A 561 -33.88 11.87 6.38
CA ASP A 561 -32.62 12.21 5.67
C ASP A 561 -32.58 13.69 5.25
N TRP A 562 -31.41 14.33 5.40
CA TRP A 562 -31.06 15.61 4.78
C TRP A 562 -29.94 15.44 3.78
N THR A 563 -29.87 16.34 2.80
CA THR A 563 -28.77 16.43 1.85
C THR A 563 -27.98 17.71 2.06
N LEU A 564 -26.66 17.63 1.90
CA LEU A 564 -25.75 18.77 2.01
C LEU A 564 -24.67 18.67 0.94
N THR A 565 -24.38 19.77 0.25
CA THR A 565 -23.25 19.88 -0.66
C THR A 565 -22.26 20.89 -0.08
N PRO A 566 -21.08 20.46 0.42
CA PRO A 566 -20.09 21.38 0.94
C PRO A 566 -19.43 22.17 -0.19
N ASN A 567 -19.01 23.39 0.13
CA ASN A 567 -18.15 24.22 -0.70
C ASN A 567 -16.67 23.99 -0.31
N ALA A 568 -15.75 24.30 -1.21
CA ALA A 568 -14.31 24.25 -0.92
C ALA A 568 -13.99 25.11 0.32
N GLY A 569 -13.14 24.58 1.21
CA GLY A 569 -12.75 25.23 2.46
C GLY A 569 -13.83 25.23 3.54
N ASN A 570 -14.92 24.48 3.36
CA ASN A 570 -15.87 24.24 4.43
C ASN A 570 -15.26 23.37 5.53
N ASP A 571 -15.35 23.86 6.76
CA ASP A 571 -15.13 23.09 7.98
C ASP A 571 -16.38 23.21 8.83
N LEU A 572 -17.24 22.19 8.79
CA LEU A 572 -18.60 22.27 9.30
C LEU A 572 -18.84 21.34 10.49
N THR A 573 -19.64 21.81 11.44
CA THR A 573 -20.29 20.95 12.43
C THR A 573 -21.80 20.98 12.21
N CYS A 574 -22.38 19.85 11.83
CA CYS A 574 -23.82 19.70 11.66
C CYS A 574 -24.41 18.92 12.82
N THR A 575 -25.37 19.50 13.54
CA THR A 575 -26.03 18.88 14.69
C THR A 575 -27.45 18.49 14.33
N ILE A 576 -27.78 17.19 14.46
CA ILE A 576 -29.14 16.68 14.35
C ILE A 576 -29.72 16.50 15.77
N ARG A 577 -30.77 17.25 16.09
CA ARG A 577 -31.45 17.25 17.39
C ARG A 577 -32.73 16.45 17.37
N ASN A 578 -32.89 15.55 18.36
CA ASN A 578 -34.16 14.84 18.60
C ASN A 578 -34.75 15.25 19.93
N ARG A 579 -36.05 15.56 19.91
CA ARG A 579 -36.82 15.89 21.11
C ARG A 579 -38.11 15.11 21.11
N ALA A 580 -38.41 14.41 22.21
CA ALA A 580 -39.65 13.70 22.39
C ALA A 580 -40.87 14.64 22.27
N ALA A 581 -41.84 14.25 21.45
CA ALA A 581 -43.11 14.93 21.22
C ALA A 581 -44.21 14.18 21.98
N LEU A 582 -44.32 14.43 23.28
CA LEU A 582 -45.31 13.79 24.15
C LEU A 582 -46.56 14.67 24.29
N THR A 583 -47.73 14.03 24.37
CA THR A 583 -48.99 14.64 24.82
C THR A 583 -49.00 14.71 26.34
N GLY A 584 -49.46 15.81 26.93
CA GLY A 584 -49.46 16.04 28.37
C GLY A 584 -50.88 16.28 28.87
N LEU A 585 -51.71 15.23 28.91
CA LEU A 585 -53.11 15.40 29.27
C LEU A 585 -53.30 15.56 30.78
N ARG A 586 -54.02 16.60 31.19
CA ARG A 586 -54.45 16.86 32.57
C ARG A 586 -55.94 17.19 32.59
N ILE A 587 -56.69 16.67 33.57
CA ILE A 587 -58.10 17.03 33.76
C ILE A 587 -58.30 17.68 35.14
N ASN A 588 -58.99 18.82 35.17
CA ASN A 588 -59.40 19.49 36.41
C ASN A 588 -60.93 19.44 36.52
N LYS A 589 -61.45 18.83 37.59
CA LYS A 589 -62.89 18.72 37.89
C LYS A 589 -63.24 19.61 39.08
N THR A 590 -64.11 20.58 38.88
CA THR A 590 -64.52 21.48 39.97
C THR A 590 -65.85 22.17 39.71
N ASP A 591 -66.64 22.39 40.75
CA ASP A 591 -67.76 23.34 40.81
C ASP A 591 -67.47 24.52 41.76
N SER A 592 -66.24 24.60 42.27
CA SER A 592 -65.79 25.59 43.26
C SER A 592 -66.60 25.59 44.56
N GLN A 593 -67.31 24.52 44.91
CA GLN A 593 -68.08 24.39 46.15
C GLN A 593 -67.43 23.40 47.11
N THR A 594 -67.62 23.63 48.41
CA THR A 594 -67.21 22.71 49.48
C THR A 594 -68.39 22.15 50.28
N THR A 595 -69.60 22.65 50.03
CA THR A 595 -70.84 22.20 50.68
C THR A 595 -71.97 22.06 49.66
N TYR A 596 -72.87 21.10 49.89
CA TYR A 596 -73.97 20.78 49.00
C TYR A 596 -75.30 20.75 49.74
N THR A 597 -76.35 21.22 49.08
CA THR A 597 -77.73 21.15 49.57
C THR A 597 -78.48 20.10 48.75
N PRO A 598 -79.04 19.05 49.38
CA PRO A 598 -79.84 18.04 48.67
C PRO A 598 -80.99 18.66 47.88
N GLY A 599 -81.28 18.11 46.70
CA GLY A 599 -82.40 18.52 45.86
C GLY A 599 -82.14 19.72 44.93
N VAL A 600 -80.95 20.33 44.99
CA VAL A 600 -80.60 21.54 44.22
C VAL A 600 -79.80 21.17 42.96
N ASP A 601 -80.08 21.86 41.86
CA ASP A 601 -79.28 21.75 40.64
C ASP A 601 -77.97 22.54 40.76
N ARG A 602 -76.89 21.99 40.23
CA ARG A 602 -75.55 22.61 40.18
C ARG A 602 -74.90 22.36 38.82
N GLU A 603 -73.86 23.12 38.53
CA GLU A 603 -72.97 22.86 37.39
C GLU A 603 -71.55 22.65 37.91
N TYR A 604 -70.88 21.61 37.42
CA TYR A 604 -69.43 21.47 37.57
C TYR A 604 -68.76 21.51 36.20
N THR A 605 -67.47 21.80 36.20
CA THR A 605 -66.64 21.88 34.99
C THR A 605 -65.56 20.82 34.98
N LEU A 606 -65.33 20.22 33.82
CA LEU A 606 -64.15 19.43 33.50
C LEU A 606 -63.32 20.24 32.51
N ILE A 607 -62.12 20.64 32.90
CA ILE A 607 -61.17 21.30 31.99
C ILE A 607 -60.09 20.29 31.67
N VAL A 608 -60.05 19.84 30.41
CA VAL A 608 -59.02 18.95 29.89
C VAL A 608 -57.97 19.81 29.19
N ASN A 609 -56.74 19.78 29.68
CA ASN A 609 -55.59 20.49 29.10
C ASN A 609 -54.66 19.50 28.39
N ASN A 610 -54.03 19.93 27.31
CA ASN A 610 -52.87 19.28 26.74
C ASN A 610 -51.63 20.15 26.95
N ASP A 611 -50.94 19.91 28.06
CA ASP A 611 -49.71 20.59 28.46
C ASP A 611 -48.46 20.05 27.71
N GLY A 612 -48.65 19.09 26.79
CA GLY A 612 -47.60 18.45 26.00
C GLY A 612 -47.27 19.18 24.69
N ALA A 613 -46.12 18.82 24.11
CA ALA A 613 -45.61 19.39 22.86
C ALA A 613 -46.23 18.76 21.59
N ALA A 614 -47.02 17.69 21.73
CA ALA A 614 -47.74 17.05 20.64
C ALA A 614 -49.26 17.20 20.82
N ALA A 615 -50.01 17.26 19.73
CA ALA A 615 -51.47 17.23 19.76
C ALA A 615 -51.97 15.87 20.28
N ALA A 616 -53.00 15.88 21.13
CA ALA A 616 -53.75 14.69 21.51
C ALA A 616 -54.95 14.56 20.57
N VAL A 617 -55.11 13.42 19.90
CA VAL A 617 -56.22 13.18 18.97
C VAL A 617 -57.04 12.00 19.47
N GLY A 618 -58.35 12.17 19.57
CA GLY A 618 -59.30 11.17 20.00
C GLY A 618 -59.21 10.82 21.49
N ALA A 619 -58.67 11.71 22.33
CA ALA A 619 -58.54 11.46 23.76
C ALA A 619 -59.93 11.25 24.38
N GLN A 620 -60.18 10.09 24.99
CA GLN A 620 -61.48 9.80 25.59
C GLN A 620 -61.58 10.48 26.96
N VAL A 621 -62.69 11.21 27.15
CA VAL A 621 -63.05 11.82 28.42
C VAL A 621 -64.32 11.14 28.90
N SER A 622 -64.23 10.47 30.05
CA SER A 622 -65.34 9.79 30.69
C SER A 622 -65.48 10.24 32.14
N ASP A 623 -66.69 10.56 32.55
CA ASP A 623 -67.02 10.91 33.93
C ASP A 623 -68.39 10.32 34.31
N THR A 624 -68.39 9.40 35.25
CA THR A 624 -69.62 8.78 35.76
C THR A 624 -70.03 9.48 37.05
N LEU A 625 -71.27 9.97 37.07
CA LEU A 625 -71.84 10.63 38.25
C LEU A 625 -72.01 9.61 39.39
N PRO A 626 -71.68 9.99 40.64
CA PRO A 626 -71.91 9.13 41.80
C PRO A 626 -73.41 8.91 42.05
N PRO A 627 -73.76 7.92 42.90
CA PRO A 627 -75.12 7.79 43.43
C PRO A 627 -75.64 9.13 43.98
N GLY A 628 -76.95 9.37 43.80
CA GLY A 628 -77.59 10.61 44.23
C GLY A 628 -77.35 11.80 43.31
N ALA A 629 -76.57 11.66 42.22
CA ALA A 629 -76.40 12.71 41.19
C ALA A 629 -76.85 12.22 39.81
N THR A 630 -77.67 13.02 39.14
CA THR A 630 -78.09 12.77 37.74
C THR A 630 -77.93 14.04 36.92
N LEU A 631 -77.90 13.95 35.59
CA LEU A 631 -77.85 15.12 34.72
C LEU A 631 -79.17 15.89 34.81
N SER A 632 -79.10 17.20 35.09
CA SER A 632 -80.28 18.09 35.07
C SER A 632 -80.55 18.64 33.67
N ALA A 633 -79.54 18.62 32.78
CA ALA A 633 -79.62 18.96 31.36
C ALA A 633 -78.48 18.26 30.59
N PRO A 634 -78.45 18.30 29.24
CA PRO A 634 -77.28 17.85 28.48
C PRO A 634 -76.03 18.63 28.87
N TRP A 635 -74.89 17.94 29.00
CA TRP A 635 -73.59 18.62 29.16
C TRP A 635 -73.19 19.32 27.86
N ARG A 636 -72.31 20.32 27.96
CA ARG A 636 -71.81 21.12 26.83
C ARG A 636 -70.28 21.12 26.80
N CYS A 637 -69.68 21.09 25.61
CA CYS A 637 -68.22 21.13 25.44
C CYS A 637 -67.80 22.27 24.51
N THR A 638 -66.78 23.01 24.93
CA THR A 638 -66.13 24.06 24.12
C THR A 638 -64.63 23.86 24.13
N ALA A 639 -64.00 23.87 22.96
CA ALA A 639 -62.56 23.68 22.82
C ALA A 639 -61.83 25.00 22.52
N SER A 640 -60.55 25.09 22.89
CA SER A 640 -59.65 26.19 22.51
C SER A 640 -59.40 26.21 20.99
N ALA A 641 -58.84 27.30 20.47
CA ALA A 641 -58.41 27.35 19.07
C ALA A 641 -57.46 26.18 18.72
N GLY A 642 -57.68 25.55 17.57
CA GLY A 642 -56.92 24.38 17.11
C GLY A 642 -57.30 23.05 17.78
N SER A 643 -58.20 23.07 18.76
CA SER A 643 -58.74 21.89 19.46
C SER A 643 -60.21 21.67 19.07
N ALA A 644 -60.74 20.46 19.27
CA ALA A 644 -62.13 20.11 19.01
C ALA A 644 -62.71 19.18 20.07
N CYS A 645 -64.00 19.34 20.37
CA CYS A 645 -64.78 18.34 21.09
C CYS A 645 -65.41 17.40 20.06
N GLY A 646 -65.33 16.09 20.27
CA GLY A 646 -65.98 15.08 19.43
C GLY A 646 -67.51 15.21 19.39
N ALA A 647 -68.09 15.85 20.42
CA ALA A 647 -69.47 16.32 20.43
C ALA A 647 -69.57 17.65 21.19
N ALA A 648 -70.37 18.59 20.69
CA ALA A 648 -70.60 19.89 21.34
C ALA A 648 -71.53 19.78 22.56
N SER A 649 -72.36 18.75 22.63
CA SER A 649 -73.21 18.41 23.78
C SER A 649 -73.56 16.93 23.81
N GLY A 650 -74.06 16.46 24.96
CA GLY A 650 -74.54 15.08 25.10
C GLY A 650 -75.16 14.77 26.46
N GLY A 651 -75.59 13.52 26.63
CA GLY A 651 -76.34 13.09 27.81
C GLY A 651 -77.83 13.49 27.76
N THR A 652 -78.63 12.82 28.58
CA THR A 652 -80.07 13.10 28.74
C THR A 652 -80.38 13.41 30.19
N VAL A 653 -81.43 14.19 30.44
CA VAL A 653 -81.93 14.44 31.80
C VAL A 653 -82.19 13.12 32.52
N GLY A 654 -81.73 12.98 33.76
CA GLY A 654 -81.79 11.74 34.53
C GLY A 654 -80.67 10.71 34.22
N GLY A 655 -79.83 10.96 33.21
CA GLY A 655 -78.64 10.17 32.94
C GLY A 655 -77.54 10.38 33.98
N ASN A 656 -76.51 9.55 33.98
CA ASN A 656 -75.46 9.56 35.00
C ASN A 656 -74.03 9.49 34.43
N SER A 657 -73.83 9.83 33.15
CA SER A 657 -72.50 9.75 32.54
C SER A 657 -72.25 10.85 31.52
N VAL A 658 -71.01 11.32 31.49
CA VAL A 658 -70.43 12.19 30.47
C VAL A 658 -69.39 11.37 29.72
N ALA A 659 -69.52 11.28 28.40
CA ALA A 659 -68.59 10.56 27.55
C ALA A 659 -68.45 11.27 26.21
N LEU A 660 -67.22 11.62 25.83
CA LEU A 660 -66.87 12.21 24.55
C LEU A 660 -65.39 11.98 24.24
N THR A 661 -65.02 12.19 22.98
CA THR A 661 -63.61 12.36 22.60
C THR A 661 -63.26 13.84 22.55
N VAL A 662 -61.98 14.17 22.74
CA VAL A 662 -61.43 15.51 22.50
C VAL A 662 -60.15 15.40 21.67
N ASP A 663 -60.01 16.31 20.70
CA ASP A 663 -58.78 16.58 19.99
C ASP A 663 -58.18 17.87 20.55
N LEU A 664 -57.00 17.82 21.15
CA LEU A 664 -56.36 18.98 21.78
C LEU A 664 -55.04 19.30 21.07
N ALA A 665 -54.93 20.51 20.52
CA ALA A 665 -53.66 21.04 20.05
C ALA A 665 -52.62 21.08 21.19
N ALA A 666 -51.33 21.21 20.87
CA ALA A 666 -50.29 21.45 21.87
C ALA A 666 -50.58 22.77 22.62
N GLY A 667 -50.67 22.72 23.96
CA GLY A 667 -51.12 23.83 24.80
C GLY A 667 -52.64 24.11 24.77
N GLY A 668 -53.42 23.30 24.04
CA GLY A 668 -54.86 23.47 23.89
C GLY A 668 -55.67 22.90 25.06
N SER A 669 -56.98 23.21 25.10
CA SER A 669 -57.90 22.69 26.11
C SER A 669 -59.31 22.44 25.59
N ALA A 670 -60.06 21.61 26.31
CA ALA A 670 -61.51 21.44 26.17
C ALA A 670 -62.19 21.60 27.53
N THR A 671 -63.19 22.47 27.59
CA THR A 671 -64.00 22.74 28.79
C THR A 671 -65.36 22.09 28.60
N ILE A 672 -65.70 21.14 29.46
CA ILE A 672 -67.00 20.48 29.51
C ILE A 672 -67.73 21.00 30.74
N VAL A 673 -68.92 21.57 30.54
CA VAL A 673 -69.78 21.99 31.64
C VAL A 673 -70.91 20.99 31.80
N VAL A 674 -71.07 20.47 33.01
CA VAL A 674 -71.96 19.37 33.35
C VAL A 674 -72.99 19.85 34.35
N PRO A 675 -74.25 20.06 33.93
CA PRO A 675 -75.35 20.38 34.81
C PRO A 675 -75.89 19.10 35.47
N VAL A 676 -75.89 19.08 36.81
CA VAL A 676 -76.33 17.96 37.63
C VAL A 676 -77.45 18.36 38.58
N ARG A 677 -78.32 17.40 38.86
CA ARG A 677 -79.31 17.42 39.92
C ARG A 677 -78.90 16.46 41.02
N TYR A 678 -78.81 17.01 42.21
CA TYR A 678 -78.59 16.27 43.45
C TYR A 678 -79.94 15.74 43.98
N SER A 679 -80.02 14.46 44.34
CA SER A 679 -81.17 13.88 45.04
C SER A 679 -81.55 14.69 46.28
N ALA A 680 -82.86 14.84 46.49
CA ALA A 680 -83.42 15.42 47.70
C ALA A 680 -83.36 14.46 48.90
N ASN A 681 -83.12 13.16 48.66
CA ASN A 681 -82.96 12.15 49.71
C ASN A 681 -81.47 11.98 50.05
N PRO A 682 -81.04 12.31 51.29
CA PRO A 682 -79.67 12.07 51.72
C PRO A 682 -79.24 10.60 51.68
N GLY A 683 -80.18 9.65 51.70
CA GLY A 683 -79.88 8.21 51.61
C GLY A 683 -79.50 7.70 50.21
N ASP A 684 -79.52 8.57 49.20
CA ASP A 684 -79.15 8.21 47.82
C ASP A 684 -77.65 8.43 47.53
N TYR A 685 -76.88 9.03 48.47
CA TYR A 685 -75.46 9.37 48.33
C TYR A 685 -74.51 8.39 49.02
#